data_AF-A0A8J4WPP6-F1
#
_entry.id   AF-A0A8J4WPP6-F1
#
_cell.length_a   1.000
_cell.length_b   1.000
_cell.length_c   1.000
_cell.angle_alpha   90.00
_cell.angle_beta   90.00
_cell.angle_gamma   90.00
#
_symmetry.space_group_name_H-M   'P 1'
#
loop_
_entity.id
_entity.type
_entity.pdbx_description
1 polymer ?
#
loop_
_entity_poly.entity_id
_entity_poly.type
_entity_poly.pdbx_seq_one_letter_code
_entity_poly.pdbx_strand_id
1 'polypeptide(L)'
;QEEECGESGVYKEMELLILLLFFGVSLSDGFNVDVSNPEKFSGNKEEFFGYRVLQYQSDEMKRIIVSAPLGTNSSGALFSCTVEKNNCSSFYQPDSRAIRYFGMSMTVGTSPSSTLTSCSPSFTREFNGNSFLNGICYQFNGRLKMITNITAAFQECKDTKVNLVFLFDGSSSMTTEDFNKNKDFIWNVMTTLKNTTIEFAAVQFSTTFRTVFTFKDYVSGSAKKRLYEEVHMKALTNTHRAVRFTLDNLFNNEESGADPEATKALVIITDGAPSDLDSNNVIQRCEEQNIARFVIGVGSRVKLEKMEKFASEPKENNVFMINNYAGLNGLLDKLQYKIYGMEGTRGMLFRKELSQSGFSAASDKDSLILGAVGSNHWAGNLYEVTGSETSISEMEIQDLNLNNDSYNGYSVVVGQRGRDSLVFSGAPRSNYRGQVTLFRKSAGKWEAISNIAGEQIGSYFGGSVCVLDLDSDNNTDFLVVGAPLYYQPHPQREGRVYIYRLTPQLELEKDFEISESAQGRFGMTLAAVADLNGDHVKDLAVGAPLEDEQKGAVYIYLGNREHGIRSKYSQRIVASSLDTQLQHFGLAIDGVMDLGQDGLIDIAVGAQGTVLLLRTRPVVSVSAKLSFSPSEISLNHFDCLGSSENVIPIFYLRTCFSMAEDTKSKGGVRSGLNLSLELRADAVREDSRAFFNKEDKTSRSLVKSVLLDSEFSCYNQTVYMPSCVKDMVSPVLFRLNFSQFDHQPDSSNAILNIDSKTTALVE
;
A
#
# COMPACT_ATOMS: atom_id res chain seq x y z
N GLN A 1 0.17 -71.54 -24.27
CA GLN A 1 -1.02 -71.33 -23.43
C GLN A 1 -1.01 -69.85 -23.08
N GLU A 2 -1.38 -69.01 -24.05
CA GLU A 2 -2.80 -68.70 -24.41
C GLU A 2 -3.37 -67.82 -23.31
N GLU A 3 -3.50 -66.51 -23.54
CA GLU A 3 -4.53 -65.79 -24.32
C GLU A 3 -5.46 -65.09 -23.32
N GLU A 4 -6.13 -64.03 -23.80
CA GLU A 4 -7.16 -63.22 -23.12
C GLU A 4 -6.68 -62.06 -22.23
N CYS A 5 -6.50 -60.89 -22.84
CA CYS A 5 -7.57 -59.89 -22.94
C CYS A 5 -7.03 -58.58 -23.53
N GLY A 6 -7.20 -58.42 -24.83
CA GLY A 6 -7.34 -57.11 -25.45
C GLY A 6 -8.73 -56.54 -25.14
N GLU A 7 -8.79 -55.22 -25.06
CA GLU A 7 -9.96 -54.30 -24.99
C GLU A 7 -9.90 -53.35 -23.79
N SER A 8 -9.00 -52.37 -23.83
CA SER A 8 -9.20 -51.10 -23.08
C SER A 8 -8.57 -49.87 -23.76
N GLY A 9 -8.08 -50.00 -24.99
CA GLY A 9 -7.37 -48.93 -25.72
C GLY A 9 -8.25 -47.83 -26.30
N VAL A 10 -9.58 -47.98 -26.32
CA VAL A 10 -10.49 -46.99 -26.94
C VAL A 10 -11.19 -46.09 -25.90
N TYR A 11 -11.27 -46.51 -24.63
CA TYR A 11 -11.88 -45.69 -23.58
C TYR A 11 -10.95 -44.59 -23.04
N LYS A 12 -9.62 -44.73 -23.17
CA LYS A 12 -8.67 -43.72 -22.68
C LYS A 12 -8.47 -42.54 -23.63
N GLU A 13 -8.66 -42.71 -24.93
CA GLU A 13 -8.60 -41.57 -25.88
C GLU A 13 -9.90 -40.76 -25.89
N MET A 14 -11.05 -41.39 -25.60
CA MET A 14 -12.33 -40.67 -25.44
C MET A 14 -12.40 -39.88 -24.14
N GLU A 15 -11.83 -40.38 -23.02
CA GLU A 15 -11.68 -39.58 -21.80
C GLU A 15 -10.68 -38.43 -21.98
N LEU A 16 -9.62 -38.59 -22.76
CA LEU A 16 -8.67 -37.49 -23.02
C LEU A 16 -9.28 -36.41 -23.92
N LEU A 17 -10.13 -36.76 -24.90
CA LEU A 17 -10.87 -35.78 -25.70
C LEU A 17 -11.99 -35.10 -24.90
N ILE A 18 -12.63 -35.79 -23.97
CA ILE A 18 -13.64 -35.20 -23.06
C ILE A 18 -12.98 -34.31 -22.01
N LEU A 19 -11.77 -34.62 -21.53
CA LEU A 19 -10.97 -33.75 -20.66
C LEU A 19 -10.40 -32.52 -21.40
N LEU A 20 -10.11 -32.63 -22.70
CA LEU A 20 -9.69 -31.48 -23.52
C LEU A 20 -10.86 -30.55 -23.91
N LEU A 21 -12.11 -31.01 -23.81
CA LEU A 21 -13.30 -30.15 -23.94
C LEU A 21 -13.63 -29.37 -22.64
N PHE A 22 -12.94 -29.64 -21.53
CA PHE A 22 -13.05 -28.87 -20.28
C PHE A 22 -11.99 -27.76 -20.12
N PHE A 23 -11.04 -27.64 -21.06
CA PHE A 23 -10.19 -26.44 -21.20
C PHE A 23 -10.77 -25.51 -22.27
N GLY A 24 -12.05 -25.17 -22.13
CA GLY A 24 -12.52 -23.90 -22.66
C GLY A 24 -11.73 -22.82 -21.92
N VAL A 25 -10.97 -22.01 -22.66
CA VAL A 25 -10.47 -20.73 -22.18
C VAL A 25 -11.62 -20.07 -21.44
N SER A 26 -11.47 -19.84 -20.13
CA SER A 26 -12.45 -19.12 -19.34
C SER A 26 -12.54 -17.71 -19.91
N LEU A 27 -13.42 -17.53 -20.89
CA LEU A 27 -14.06 -16.26 -21.21
C LEU A 27 -14.51 -15.69 -19.87
N SER A 28 -14.17 -14.44 -19.60
CA SER A 28 -14.45 -13.74 -18.34
C SER A 28 -15.79 -14.18 -17.75
N ASP A 29 -15.77 -14.82 -16.57
CA ASP A 29 -16.99 -15.04 -15.76
C ASP A 29 -17.51 -13.63 -15.42
N GLY A 30 -18.46 -13.15 -16.23
CA GLY A 30 -18.77 -11.74 -16.34
C GLY A 30 -19.84 -11.31 -15.34
N PHE A 31 -19.44 -10.59 -14.30
CA PHE A 31 -20.35 -9.68 -13.57
C PHE A 31 -20.57 -8.38 -14.39
N ASN A 32 -21.20 -7.37 -13.81
CA ASN A 32 -21.78 -6.25 -14.55
C ASN A 32 -20.78 -5.26 -15.17
N VAL A 33 -19.47 -5.37 -14.92
CA VAL A 33 -18.47 -4.51 -15.58
C VAL A 33 -18.36 -4.92 -17.05
N ASP A 34 -18.60 -3.98 -17.96
CA ASP A 34 -18.54 -4.20 -19.40
C ASP A 34 -17.09 -4.19 -19.89
N VAL A 35 -16.69 -5.32 -20.49
CA VAL A 35 -15.36 -5.56 -21.06
C VAL A 35 -15.35 -5.51 -22.58
N SER A 36 -16.51 -5.33 -23.22
CA SER A 36 -16.67 -5.48 -24.67
C SER A 36 -16.07 -4.30 -25.42
N ASN A 37 -16.33 -3.08 -24.95
CA ASN A 37 -15.92 -1.83 -25.61
C ASN A 37 -15.42 -0.81 -24.58
N PRO A 38 -14.29 -1.06 -23.89
CA PRO A 38 -13.76 -0.12 -22.93
C PRO A 38 -13.26 1.15 -23.63
N GLU A 39 -13.44 2.31 -23.00
CA GLU A 39 -12.79 3.53 -23.47
C GLU A 39 -11.30 3.49 -23.12
N LYS A 40 -10.45 3.89 -24.06
CA LYS A 40 -9.00 3.76 -23.95
C LYS A 40 -8.32 5.10 -24.11
N PHE A 41 -7.54 5.46 -23.11
CA PHE A 41 -6.71 6.66 -23.08
C PHE A 41 -5.25 6.26 -23.16
N SER A 42 -4.63 6.51 -24.32
CA SER A 42 -3.22 6.15 -24.57
C SER A 42 -2.26 7.27 -24.20
N GLY A 43 -1.13 6.89 -23.62
CA GLY A 43 0.01 7.77 -23.35
C GLY A 43 1.32 7.08 -23.69
N ASN A 44 2.43 7.63 -23.21
CA ASN A 44 3.75 7.08 -23.45
C ASN A 44 4.06 5.92 -22.47
N LYS A 45 4.44 4.75 -23.01
CA LYS A 45 4.74 3.53 -22.25
C LYS A 45 6.03 3.64 -21.45
N GLU A 46 7.06 4.25 -22.02
CA GLU A 46 8.37 4.48 -21.42
C GLU A 46 8.29 5.49 -20.25
N GLU A 47 7.31 6.40 -20.29
CA GLU A 47 7.05 7.37 -19.23
C GLU A 47 6.22 6.80 -18.05
N PHE A 48 5.76 5.54 -18.17
CA PHE A 48 4.85 4.89 -17.23
C PHE A 48 3.55 5.69 -17.04
N PHE A 49 3.00 6.25 -18.13
CA PHE A 49 1.65 6.81 -18.11
C PHE A 49 0.65 5.73 -17.62
N GLY A 50 -0.22 6.07 -16.66
CA GLY A 50 -1.14 5.12 -16.04
C GLY A 50 -0.68 4.56 -14.69
N TYR A 51 0.45 5.05 -14.14
CA TYR A 51 1.02 4.57 -12.87
C TYR A 51 0.12 4.83 -11.64
N ARG A 52 -0.57 5.97 -11.62
CA ARG A 52 -1.67 6.27 -10.71
C ARG A 52 -2.83 6.84 -11.52
N VAL A 53 -4.04 6.45 -11.16
CA VAL A 53 -5.30 6.94 -11.74
C VAL A 53 -6.20 7.40 -10.60
N LEU A 54 -6.86 8.53 -10.78
CA LEU A 54 -7.86 9.04 -9.85
C LEU A 54 -9.03 9.64 -10.62
N GLN A 55 -10.24 9.23 -10.30
CA GLN A 55 -11.46 9.87 -10.74
C GLN A 55 -11.62 11.16 -9.94
N TYR A 56 -11.75 12.27 -10.66
CA TYR A 56 -11.71 13.59 -10.08
C TYR A 56 -12.90 14.41 -10.56
N GLN A 57 -13.68 14.91 -9.61
CA GLN A 57 -14.75 15.84 -9.86
C GLN A 57 -14.42 17.19 -9.23
N SER A 58 -14.54 18.25 -10.03
CA SER A 58 -14.54 19.63 -9.55
C SER A 58 -15.73 20.35 -10.18
N ASP A 59 -16.56 20.96 -9.34
CA ASP A 59 -17.83 21.53 -9.75
C ASP A 59 -18.67 20.45 -10.48
N GLU A 60 -19.10 20.72 -11.71
CA GLU A 60 -19.82 19.77 -12.57
C GLU A 60 -18.89 18.97 -13.51
N MET A 61 -17.59 19.29 -13.56
CA MET A 61 -16.66 18.63 -14.48
C MET A 61 -16.03 17.38 -13.87
N LYS A 62 -16.30 16.24 -14.50
CA LYS A 62 -15.73 14.94 -14.18
C LYS A 62 -14.60 14.57 -15.14
N ARG A 63 -13.51 14.03 -14.61
CA ARG A 63 -12.32 13.67 -15.39
C ARG A 63 -11.50 12.61 -14.67
N ILE A 64 -10.56 12.01 -15.39
CA ILE A 64 -9.58 11.08 -14.83
C ILE A 64 -8.23 11.80 -14.78
N ILE A 65 -7.62 11.85 -13.61
CA ILE A 65 -6.25 12.32 -13.42
C ILE A 65 -5.32 11.13 -13.52
N VAL A 66 -4.29 11.26 -14.35
CA VAL A 66 -3.33 10.19 -14.63
C VAL A 66 -1.92 10.70 -14.41
N SER A 67 -1.08 9.92 -13.76
CA SER A 67 0.34 10.23 -13.62
C SER A 67 1.23 9.43 -14.57
N ALA A 68 2.36 10.02 -14.94
CA ALA A 68 3.46 9.40 -15.66
C ALA A 68 4.79 9.74 -14.97
N PRO A 69 5.22 8.99 -13.94
CA PRO A 69 6.36 9.36 -13.10
C PRO A 69 7.71 9.37 -13.82
N LEU A 70 7.85 8.65 -14.94
CA LEU A 70 9.07 8.67 -15.76
C LEU A 70 9.03 9.72 -16.88
N GLY A 71 7.96 10.51 -16.95
CA GLY A 71 7.77 11.57 -17.93
C GLY A 71 8.91 12.58 -17.96
N THR A 72 9.30 13.00 -19.17
CA THR A 72 10.30 14.05 -19.43
C THR A 72 11.57 13.94 -18.57
N ASN A 73 12.52 13.12 -19.00
CA ASN A 73 13.79 12.85 -18.28
C ASN A 73 13.58 12.38 -16.82
N SER A 74 12.52 11.61 -16.58
CA SER A 74 12.14 11.09 -15.25
C SER A 74 11.76 12.14 -14.22
N SER A 75 11.44 13.37 -14.63
CA SER A 75 10.90 14.40 -13.73
C SER A 75 9.48 14.04 -13.27
N GLY A 76 8.68 13.48 -14.17
CA GLY A 76 7.29 13.08 -13.96
C GLY A 76 6.28 14.13 -14.43
N ALA A 77 5.08 13.71 -14.83
CA ALA A 77 4.04 14.60 -15.33
C ALA A 77 2.63 14.13 -14.92
N LEU A 78 1.67 15.06 -14.91
CA LEU A 78 0.25 14.80 -14.67
C LEU A 78 -0.60 15.16 -15.89
N PHE A 79 -1.59 14.32 -16.14
CA PHE A 79 -2.51 14.42 -17.26
C PHE A 79 -3.95 14.43 -16.76
N SER A 80 -4.81 15.15 -17.49
CA SER A 80 -6.25 15.15 -17.29
C SER A 80 -6.89 14.55 -18.53
N CYS A 81 -7.68 13.50 -18.34
CA CYS A 81 -8.40 12.80 -19.38
C CYS A 81 -9.90 13.01 -19.22
N THR A 82 -10.60 13.29 -20.32
CA THR A 82 -12.05 13.51 -20.31
C THR A 82 -12.73 12.57 -21.29
N VAL A 83 -13.81 11.92 -20.85
CA VAL A 83 -14.64 10.99 -21.64
C VAL A 83 -15.12 11.65 -22.93
N GLU A 84 -15.67 12.88 -22.86
CA GLU A 84 -16.22 13.59 -24.02
C GLU A 84 -15.24 13.80 -25.18
N LYS A 85 -13.95 13.98 -24.88
CA LYS A 85 -12.91 14.26 -25.88
C LYS A 85 -12.09 13.03 -26.24
N ASN A 86 -12.28 11.91 -25.52
CA ASN A 86 -11.47 10.70 -25.60
C ASN A 86 -9.95 11.01 -25.72
N ASN A 87 -9.47 11.97 -24.92
CA ASN A 87 -8.10 12.47 -25.00
C ASN A 87 -7.61 12.89 -23.61
N CYS A 88 -6.29 12.83 -23.43
CA CYS A 88 -5.57 13.27 -22.25
C CYS A 88 -4.65 14.43 -22.59
N SER A 89 -4.71 15.50 -21.79
CA SER A 89 -3.78 16.62 -21.89
C SER A 89 -2.93 16.72 -20.64
N SER A 90 -1.61 16.86 -20.81
CA SER A 90 -0.73 17.23 -19.69
C SER A 90 -1.12 18.60 -19.18
N PHE A 91 -1.23 18.76 -17.86
CA PHE A 91 -1.57 20.04 -17.23
C PHE A 91 -0.48 20.52 -16.26
N TYR A 92 0.42 19.64 -15.82
CA TYR A 92 1.51 20.03 -14.95
C TYR A 92 2.71 19.10 -15.07
N GLN A 93 3.88 19.73 -15.03
CA GLN A 93 5.19 19.10 -14.98
C GLN A 93 6.13 19.97 -14.13
N PRO A 94 6.97 19.39 -13.26
CA PRO A 94 7.96 20.17 -12.52
C PRO A 94 9.06 20.72 -13.44
N ASP A 95 9.42 22.00 -13.25
CA ASP A 95 10.45 22.67 -14.06
C ASP A 95 11.90 22.32 -13.65
N SER A 96 12.08 21.57 -12.56
CA SER A 96 13.40 21.29 -11.97
C SER A 96 13.89 19.87 -12.24
N ARG A 97 15.12 19.73 -12.74
CA ARG A 97 15.80 18.43 -12.91
C ARG A 97 16.15 17.74 -11.59
N ALA A 98 16.10 18.47 -10.48
CA ALA A 98 16.32 17.94 -9.14
C ALA A 98 15.13 17.09 -8.65
N ILE A 99 13.95 17.28 -9.25
CA ILE A 99 12.73 16.55 -8.93
C ILE A 99 12.61 15.37 -9.90
N ARG A 100 12.41 14.18 -9.35
CA ARG A 100 12.20 12.95 -10.10
C ARG A 100 10.98 12.18 -9.61
N TYR A 101 10.36 11.40 -10.49
CA TYR A 101 9.23 10.54 -10.14
C TYR A 101 8.00 11.31 -9.60
N PHE A 102 7.79 12.54 -10.05
CA PHE A 102 6.58 13.29 -9.70
C PHE A 102 5.32 12.57 -10.21
N GLY A 103 4.30 12.46 -9.34
CA GLY A 103 3.10 11.68 -9.63
C GLY A 103 3.16 10.22 -9.17
N MET A 104 4.19 9.84 -8.42
CA MET A 104 4.29 8.50 -7.81
C MET A 104 3.21 8.27 -6.72
N SER A 105 2.82 9.33 -6.02
CA SER A 105 1.65 9.31 -5.14
C SER A 105 0.73 10.49 -5.44
N MET A 106 -0.58 10.26 -5.30
CA MET A 106 -1.62 11.26 -5.52
C MET A 106 -2.76 11.04 -4.54
N THR A 107 -3.44 12.11 -4.14
CA THR A 107 -4.64 12.04 -3.30
C THR A 107 -5.54 13.24 -3.58
N VAL A 108 -6.84 13.11 -3.30
CA VAL A 108 -7.84 14.17 -3.45
C VAL A 108 -8.45 14.45 -2.09
N GLY A 109 -8.42 15.71 -1.66
CA GLY A 109 -9.10 16.18 -0.45
C GLY A 109 -10.58 16.47 -0.69
N THR A 110 -11.42 16.22 0.31
CA THR A 110 -12.88 16.16 0.17
C THR A 110 -13.66 17.40 0.61
N SER A 111 -13.02 18.50 1.03
CA SER A 111 -13.72 19.75 1.38
C SER A 111 -12.76 20.95 1.47
N PRO A 112 -13.16 22.20 1.19
CA PRO A 112 -14.44 22.66 0.59
C PRO A 112 -14.44 22.69 -0.95
N SER A 113 -13.30 22.39 -1.58
CA SER A 113 -13.16 22.17 -3.03
C SER A 113 -12.18 21.04 -3.24
N SER A 114 -12.48 20.10 -4.15
CA SER A 114 -11.64 18.94 -4.46
C SER A 114 -10.19 19.36 -4.71
N THR A 115 -9.33 19.23 -3.71
CA THR A 115 -7.93 19.66 -3.80
C THR A 115 -7.10 18.45 -4.17
N LEU A 116 -6.49 18.47 -5.35
CA LEU A 116 -5.61 17.39 -5.78
C LEU A 116 -4.21 17.65 -5.21
N THR A 117 -3.62 16.64 -4.58
CA THR A 117 -2.21 16.67 -4.19
C THR A 117 -1.46 15.57 -4.91
N SER A 118 -0.30 15.89 -5.45
CA SER A 118 0.61 14.93 -6.09
C SER A 118 2.02 15.13 -5.57
N CYS A 119 2.73 14.05 -5.29
CA CYS A 119 4.06 14.12 -4.70
C CYS A 119 5.14 13.47 -5.57
N SER A 120 6.36 13.95 -5.37
CA SER A 120 7.61 13.35 -5.78
C SER A 120 8.38 12.98 -4.51
N PRO A 121 8.66 11.70 -4.25
CA PRO A 121 9.50 11.28 -3.13
C PRO A 121 11.00 11.40 -3.43
N SER A 122 11.37 12.05 -4.54
CA SER A 122 12.75 12.16 -5.02
C SER A 122 13.06 13.58 -5.45
N PHE A 123 13.28 14.43 -4.46
CA PHE A 123 13.82 15.76 -4.61
C PHE A 123 15.25 15.76 -4.10
N THR A 124 16.19 15.64 -5.04
CA THR A 124 17.62 15.54 -4.74
C THR A 124 18.23 16.91 -4.58
N ARG A 125 18.98 17.11 -3.50
CA ARG A 125 19.78 18.33 -3.29
C ARG A 125 21.20 17.95 -2.92
N GLU A 126 22.17 18.68 -3.44
CA GLU A 126 23.55 18.55 -3.04
C GLU A 126 23.93 19.71 -2.12
N PHE A 127 24.50 19.38 -0.96
CA PHE A 127 25.00 20.36 0.01
C PHE A 127 26.29 19.85 0.65
N ASN A 128 27.36 20.65 0.56
CA ASN A 128 28.70 20.30 1.06
C ASN A 128 29.19 18.90 0.65
N GLY A 129 28.89 18.47 -0.58
CA GLY A 129 29.27 17.15 -1.11
C GLY A 129 28.38 15.98 -0.65
N ASN A 130 27.29 16.26 0.09
CA ASN A 130 26.30 15.28 0.49
C ASN A 130 25.01 15.43 -0.33
N SER A 131 24.48 14.29 -0.76
CA SER A 131 23.21 14.23 -1.47
C SER A 131 22.09 13.94 -0.48
N PHE A 132 21.15 14.86 -0.38
CA PHE A 132 19.90 14.73 0.35
C PHE A 132 18.83 14.22 -0.61
N LEU A 133 17.96 13.35 -0.11
CA LEU A 133 16.85 12.79 -0.88
C LEU A 133 15.56 13.00 -0.07
N ASN A 134 14.96 14.17 -0.25
CA ASN A 134 13.68 14.51 0.35
C ASN A 134 12.55 14.30 -0.65
N GLY A 135 11.32 14.61 -0.24
CA GLY A 135 10.21 14.71 -1.17
C GLY A 135 9.61 16.11 -1.21
N ILE A 136 8.78 16.31 -2.22
CA ILE A 136 8.03 17.54 -2.46
C ILE A 136 6.65 17.18 -3.00
N CYS A 137 5.62 17.80 -2.45
CA CYS A 137 4.24 17.66 -2.88
C CYS A 137 3.73 18.97 -3.49
N TYR A 138 2.85 18.88 -4.47
CA TYR A 138 2.20 20.01 -5.13
C TYR A 138 0.70 19.89 -4.96
N GLN A 139 0.06 20.98 -4.54
CA GLN A 139 -1.39 21.06 -4.39
C GLN A 139 -2.00 21.83 -5.55
N PHE A 140 -3.15 21.37 -6.03
CA PHE A 140 -3.88 21.93 -7.16
C PHE A 140 -5.33 22.19 -6.77
N ASN A 141 -5.88 23.31 -7.25
CA ASN A 141 -7.29 23.64 -7.06
C ASN A 141 -8.19 22.86 -8.03
N GLY A 142 -9.51 23.06 -7.89
CA GLY A 142 -10.55 22.53 -8.79
C GLY A 142 -10.30 22.68 -10.30
N ARG A 143 -9.57 23.72 -10.68
CA ARG A 143 -9.22 24.04 -12.08
C ARG A 143 -7.86 23.47 -12.50
N LEU A 144 -7.28 22.58 -11.69
CA LEU A 144 -5.95 21.99 -11.87
C LEU A 144 -4.82 23.01 -11.98
N LYS A 145 -4.99 24.21 -11.38
CA LYS A 145 -3.90 25.17 -11.24
C LYS A 145 -3.17 24.89 -9.94
N MET A 146 -1.84 24.84 -10.02
CA MET A 146 -0.97 24.69 -8.86
C MET A 146 -1.19 25.87 -7.91
N ILE A 147 -1.51 25.55 -6.65
CA ILE A 147 -1.71 26.50 -5.56
C ILE A 147 -0.37 26.70 -4.87
N THR A 148 0.21 25.63 -4.32
CA THR A 148 1.43 25.68 -3.52
C THR A 148 2.21 24.37 -3.62
N ASN A 149 3.44 24.39 -3.11
CA ASN A 149 4.25 23.20 -2.89
C ASN A 149 4.54 23.03 -1.39
N ILE A 150 4.73 21.78 -0.98
CA ILE A 150 4.88 21.38 0.41
C ILE A 150 6.10 20.47 0.50
N THR A 151 7.01 20.78 1.40
CA THR A 151 8.13 19.91 1.78
C THR A 151 7.97 19.55 3.25
N ALA A 152 7.57 18.31 3.53
CA ALA A 152 7.49 17.78 4.90
C ALA A 152 8.73 16.94 5.22
N ALA A 153 9.04 16.76 6.51
CA ALA A 153 10.21 15.99 6.92
C ALA A 153 11.49 16.50 6.23
N PHE A 154 11.57 17.81 6.04
CA PHE A 154 12.57 18.45 5.22
C PHE A 154 13.75 18.87 6.09
N GLN A 155 14.91 18.29 5.83
CA GLN A 155 16.13 18.71 6.51
C GLN A 155 16.66 19.98 5.86
N GLU A 156 16.64 21.09 6.59
CA GLU A 156 17.34 22.30 6.15
C GLU A 156 18.85 22.06 6.17
N CYS A 157 19.50 22.47 5.09
CA CYS A 157 20.94 22.48 4.98
C CYS A 157 21.46 23.75 5.68
N LYS A 158 21.90 23.61 6.93
CA LYS A 158 22.59 24.68 7.64
C LYS A 158 24.07 24.37 7.65
N ASP A 159 24.90 25.33 7.24
CA ASP A 159 26.35 25.32 7.48
C ASP A 159 26.59 25.43 8.99
N THR A 160 26.44 24.31 9.70
CA THR A 160 26.70 24.29 11.13
C THR A 160 28.20 24.20 11.33
N LYS A 161 28.74 25.21 12.02
CA LYS A 161 30.10 25.12 12.54
C LYS A 161 30.19 23.92 13.48
N VAL A 162 31.38 23.33 13.56
CA VAL A 162 31.65 22.25 14.49
C VAL A 162 32.67 22.75 15.51
N ASN A 163 32.37 22.59 16.79
CA ASN A 163 33.34 22.82 17.86
C ASN A 163 33.85 21.46 18.34
N LEU A 164 35.11 21.16 18.03
CA LEU A 164 35.75 19.89 18.39
C LEU A 164 36.80 20.08 19.48
N VAL A 165 36.69 19.33 20.58
CA VAL A 165 37.68 19.34 21.66
C VAL A 165 38.47 18.04 21.69
N PHE A 166 39.80 18.14 21.69
CA PHE A 166 40.69 17.03 22.04
C PHE A 166 40.91 16.99 23.55
N LEU A 167 40.46 15.92 24.19
CA LEU A 167 40.73 15.65 25.60
C LEU A 167 41.76 14.52 25.70
N PHE A 168 43.01 14.86 25.95
CA PHE A 168 44.11 13.90 25.87
C PHE A 168 44.83 13.71 27.20
N ASP A 169 45.17 12.45 27.45
CA ASP A 169 45.76 11.98 28.70
C ASP A 169 47.19 12.48 28.88
N GLY A 170 47.52 12.89 30.10
CA GLY A 170 48.83 13.33 30.55
C GLY A 170 49.32 12.57 31.78
N SER A 171 48.80 11.38 32.04
CA SER A 171 49.12 10.54 33.20
C SER A 171 50.54 9.97 33.18
N SER A 172 50.95 9.37 34.30
CA SER A 172 52.28 8.77 34.47
C SER A 172 52.47 7.43 33.74
N SER A 173 51.39 6.82 33.21
CA SER A 173 51.49 5.58 32.41
C SER A 173 52.14 5.81 31.05
N MET A 174 52.03 7.02 30.53
CA MET A 174 52.55 7.40 29.22
C MET A 174 54.02 7.84 29.29
N THR A 175 54.82 7.51 28.28
CA THR A 175 56.20 8.05 28.17
C THR A 175 56.19 9.47 27.61
N THR A 176 57.28 10.23 27.80
CA THR A 176 57.42 11.56 27.17
C THR A 176 57.35 11.48 25.64
N GLU A 177 57.82 10.38 25.05
CA GLU A 177 57.77 10.15 23.60
C GLU A 177 56.33 9.93 23.13
N ASP A 178 55.57 9.10 23.84
CA ASP A 178 54.16 8.85 23.57
C ASP A 178 53.30 10.11 23.72
N PHE A 179 53.60 10.93 24.74
CA PHE A 179 52.97 12.23 24.92
C PHE A 179 53.20 13.16 23.70
N ASN A 180 54.43 13.18 23.18
CA ASN A 180 54.73 13.96 21.97
C ASN A 180 54.06 13.38 20.73
N LYS A 181 54.00 12.04 20.56
CA LYS A 181 53.25 11.40 19.47
C LYS A 181 51.77 11.76 19.50
N ASN A 182 51.18 11.87 20.69
CA ASN A 182 49.80 12.31 20.86
C ASN A 182 49.60 13.77 20.41
N LYS A 183 50.52 14.67 20.77
CA LYS A 183 50.52 16.06 20.26
C LYS A 183 50.64 16.12 18.74
N ASP A 184 51.52 15.31 18.15
CA ASP A 184 51.68 15.22 16.71
C ASP A 184 50.41 14.71 16.02
N PHE A 185 49.73 13.72 16.59
CA PHE A 185 48.45 13.23 16.08
C PHE A 185 47.38 14.33 16.09
N ILE A 186 47.20 15.03 17.21
CA ILE A 186 46.25 16.15 17.33
C ILE A 186 46.56 17.21 16.27
N TRP A 187 47.83 17.60 16.14
CA TRP A 187 48.26 18.57 15.12
C TRP A 187 47.97 18.09 13.70
N ASN A 188 48.25 16.82 13.38
CA ASN A 188 47.98 16.26 12.07
C ASN A 188 46.48 16.30 11.74
N VAL A 189 45.59 15.95 12.67
CA VAL A 189 44.14 16.06 12.47
C VAL A 189 43.74 17.52 12.17
N MET A 190 44.22 18.47 12.98
CA MET A 190 43.93 19.89 12.80
C MET A 190 44.42 20.42 11.44
N THR A 191 45.60 19.98 10.98
CA THR A 191 46.13 20.42 9.68
C THR A 191 45.37 19.85 8.50
N THR A 192 44.96 18.59 8.57
CA THR A 192 44.18 17.94 7.52
C THR A 192 42.80 18.59 7.38
N LEU A 193 42.22 19.01 8.49
CA LEU A 193 40.90 19.64 8.58
C LEU A 193 40.95 21.18 8.62
N LYS A 194 42.04 21.80 8.19
CA LYS A 194 42.21 23.26 8.30
C LYS A 194 41.24 24.07 7.44
N ASN A 195 40.79 23.51 6.31
CA ASN A 195 39.94 24.21 5.32
C ASN A 195 38.45 23.89 5.48
N THR A 196 38.02 23.63 6.70
CA THR A 196 36.67 23.15 6.99
C THR A 196 35.96 24.04 8.03
N THR A 197 34.70 23.76 8.40
CA THR A 197 33.92 24.56 9.38
C THR A 197 34.23 24.20 10.85
N ILE A 198 35.15 23.26 11.09
CA ILE A 198 35.57 22.87 12.43
C ILE A 198 36.53 23.90 13.04
N GLU A 199 36.17 24.32 14.26
CA GLU A 199 37.04 25.05 15.17
C GLU A 199 37.49 24.10 16.30
N PHE A 200 38.79 24.07 16.60
CA PHE A 200 39.37 23.12 17.55
C PHE A 200 39.72 23.75 18.89
N ALA A 201 39.64 22.96 19.96
CA ALA A 201 40.24 23.25 21.26
C ALA A 201 40.91 21.99 21.82
N ALA A 202 41.80 22.13 22.82
CA ALA A 202 42.43 20.98 23.45
C ALA A 202 42.63 21.14 24.96
N VAL A 203 42.47 20.04 25.68
CA VAL A 203 42.62 19.92 27.12
C VAL A 203 43.53 18.73 27.43
N GLN A 204 44.58 18.96 28.21
CA GLN A 204 45.34 17.88 28.83
C GLN A 204 44.71 17.54 30.18
N PHE A 205 44.58 16.25 30.47
CA PHE A 205 44.09 15.79 31.78
C PHE A 205 44.99 14.78 32.46
N SER A 206 45.06 14.85 33.78
CA SER A 206 45.68 13.87 34.65
C SER A 206 44.97 13.88 36.02
N THR A 207 45.68 14.11 37.13
CA THR A 207 45.03 14.45 38.42
C THR A 207 44.38 15.83 38.35
N THR A 208 45.01 16.76 37.61
CA THR A 208 44.55 18.13 37.32
C THR A 208 44.23 18.26 35.82
N PHE A 209 43.59 19.37 35.43
CA PHE A 209 43.13 19.62 34.07
C PHE A 209 43.67 20.96 33.61
N ARG A 210 44.10 21.06 32.34
CA ARG A 210 44.56 22.32 31.76
C ARG A 210 44.04 22.48 30.35
N THR A 211 43.39 23.61 30.09
CA THR A 211 43.12 24.06 28.73
C THR A 211 44.43 24.41 28.05
N VAL A 212 44.81 23.64 27.05
CA VAL A 212 46.03 23.86 26.26
C VAL A 212 45.82 25.01 25.30
N PHE A 213 44.70 24.98 24.56
CA PHE A 213 44.24 26.08 23.72
C PHE A 213 42.72 26.04 23.58
N THR A 214 42.12 27.21 23.43
CA THR A 214 40.67 27.42 23.23
C THR A 214 40.32 27.53 21.73
N PHE A 215 39.03 27.61 21.39
CA PHE A 215 38.58 27.87 20.02
C PHE A 215 39.12 29.22 19.50
N LYS A 216 39.17 30.26 20.36
CA LYS A 216 39.82 31.55 20.02
C LYS A 216 41.31 31.41 19.70
N ASP A 217 42.02 30.56 20.44
CA ASP A 217 43.44 30.32 20.20
C ASP A 217 43.67 29.59 18.86
N TYR A 218 42.75 28.71 18.46
CA TYR A 218 42.75 28.08 17.14
C TYR A 218 42.51 29.10 16.02
N VAL A 219 41.44 29.90 16.12
CA VAL A 219 41.08 30.91 15.12
C VAL A 219 42.17 31.98 14.97
N SER A 220 42.83 32.36 16.07
CA SER A 220 43.96 33.31 16.05
C SER A 220 45.28 32.70 15.56
N GLY A 221 45.34 31.39 15.31
CA GLY A 221 46.55 30.68 14.86
C GLY A 221 47.59 30.38 15.95
N SER A 222 47.29 30.66 17.23
CA SER A 222 48.21 30.42 18.35
C SER A 222 48.19 28.98 18.88
N ALA A 223 47.20 28.17 18.47
CA ALA A 223 47.03 26.79 18.94
C ALA A 223 48.26 25.89 18.75
N LYS A 224 48.96 25.97 17.60
CA LYS A 224 50.17 25.15 17.35
C LYS A 224 51.23 25.38 18.43
N LYS A 225 51.53 26.65 18.71
CA LYS A 225 52.55 27.03 19.69
C LYS A 225 52.19 26.49 21.07
N ARG A 226 50.95 26.74 21.50
CA ARG A 226 50.45 26.29 22.81
C ARG A 226 50.45 24.77 22.95
N LEU A 227 50.06 24.04 21.89
CA LEU A 227 50.07 22.58 21.89
C LEU A 227 51.49 22.03 22.12
N TYR A 228 52.48 22.52 21.37
CA TYR A 228 53.85 22.01 21.48
C TYR A 228 54.58 22.46 22.75
N GLU A 229 54.25 23.63 23.30
CA GLU A 229 54.77 24.13 24.59
C GLU A 229 54.16 23.42 25.81
N GLU A 230 53.06 22.68 25.63
CA GLU A 230 52.39 22.02 26.73
C GLU A 230 53.27 20.92 27.37
N VAL A 231 53.29 20.96 28.71
CA VAL A 231 54.11 20.11 29.57
C VAL A 231 53.31 18.90 30.05
N HIS A 232 53.94 17.72 30.00
CA HIS A 232 53.35 16.45 30.45
C HIS A 232 53.17 16.42 31.98
N MET A 233 51.92 16.22 32.46
CA MET A 233 51.55 16.26 33.89
C MET A 233 52.08 15.09 34.75
N LYS A 234 52.17 13.88 34.20
CA LYS A 234 52.71 12.66 34.84
C LYS A 234 52.07 12.28 36.19
N ALA A 235 50.74 12.31 36.30
CA ALA A 235 50.01 11.88 37.51
C ALA A 235 48.89 10.85 37.21
N LEU A 236 47.72 10.93 37.87
CA LEU A 236 46.60 9.97 37.70
C LEU A 236 45.80 10.20 36.41
N THR A 237 44.74 9.44 36.18
CA THR A 237 43.88 9.51 34.97
C THR A 237 42.43 9.82 35.36
N ASN A 238 42.11 11.05 35.77
CA ASN A 238 40.75 11.44 36.21
C ASN A 238 39.85 11.82 35.02
N THR A 239 39.36 10.83 34.27
CA THR A 239 38.62 11.04 33.01
C THR A 239 37.25 11.71 33.21
N HIS A 240 36.46 11.34 34.23
CA HIS A 240 35.10 11.90 34.38
C HIS A 240 35.14 13.38 34.72
N ARG A 241 36.00 13.77 35.66
CA ARG A 241 36.22 15.18 36.01
C ARG A 241 36.82 15.97 34.84
N ALA A 242 37.61 15.33 33.99
CA ALA A 242 38.16 15.95 32.80
C ALA A 242 37.08 16.26 31.74
N VAL A 243 36.16 15.32 31.50
CA VAL A 243 34.97 15.56 30.64
C VAL A 243 34.13 16.70 31.20
N ARG A 244 33.91 16.74 32.52
CA ARG A 244 33.19 17.83 33.20
C ARG A 244 33.90 19.17 33.00
N PHE A 245 35.21 19.21 33.18
CA PHE A 245 36.00 20.41 32.97
C PHE A 245 35.85 20.94 31.54
N THR A 246 35.90 20.05 30.54
CA THR A 246 35.70 20.40 29.13
C THR A 246 34.30 20.95 28.85
N LEU A 247 33.25 20.35 29.42
CA LEU A 247 31.89 20.87 29.31
C LEU A 247 31.79 22.29 29.86
N ASP A 248 32.24 22.49 31.09
CA ASP A 248 31.99 23.71 31.84
C ASP A 248 32.90 24.87 31.35
N ASN A 249 34.12 24.59 30.86
CA ASN A 249 35.11 25.63 30.51
C ASN A 249 35.28 25.87 29.00
N LEU A 250 34.84 24.95 28.15
CA LEU A 250 34.91 25.09 26.69
C LEU A 250 33.52 25.08 26.07
N PHE A 251 32.82 23.94 26.08
CA PHE A 251 31.55 23.82 25.35
C PHE A 251 30.42 24.74 25.83
N ASN A 252 30.39 25.06 27.12
CA ASN A 252 29.36 25.90 27.73
C ASN A 252 29.91 27.27 28.16
N ASN A 253 31.07 27.66 27.63
CA ASN A 253 31.69 28.93 27.91
C ASN A 253 32.02 29.68 26.60
N GLU A 254 31.18 30.65 26.24
CA GLU A 254 31.38 31.50 25.05
C GLU A 254 32.69 32.30 25.11
N GLU A 255 33.25 32.55 26.29
CA GLU A 255 34.56 33.20 26.41
C GLU A 255 35.69 32.36 25.80
N SER A 256 35.50 31.04 25.68
CA SER A 256 36.44 30.14 24.99
C SER A 256 36.38 30.27 23.46
N GLY A 257 35.36 30.94 22.92
CA GLY A 257 35.06 31.00 21.50
C GLY A 257 34.13 29.88 21.01
N ALA A 258 33.50 29.15 21.92
CA ALA A 258 32.48 28.18 21.56
C ALA A 258 31.26 28.90 20.97
N ASP A 259 30.75 28.37 19.86
CA ASP A 259 29.52 28.82 19.22
C ASP A 259 28.34 28.03 19.82
N PRO A 260 27.34 28.69 20.43
CA PRO A 260 26.19 28.03 21.03
C PRO A 260 25.39 27.16 20.07
N GLU A 261 25.38 27.50 18.77
CA GLU A 261 24.64 26.80 17.72
C GLU A 261 25.49 25.75 16.97
N ALA A 262 26.78 25.63 17.31
CA ALA A 262 27.67 24.66 16.68
C ALA A 262 27.41 23.22 17.16
N THR A 263 27.61 22.26 16.25
CA THR A 263 27.69 20.84 16.61
C THR A 263 28.91 20.62 17.49
N LYS A 264 28.73 19.93 18.62
CA LYS A 264 29.78 19.74 19.63
C LYS A 264 30.35 18.32 19.56
N ALA A 265 31.67 18.19 19.45
CA ALA A 265 32.35 16.91 19.36
C ALA A 265 33.56 16.81 20.31
N LEU A 266 33.71 15.67 20.98
CA LEU A 266 34.78 15.40 21.95
C LEU A 266 35.56 14.15 21.55
N VAL A 267 36.88 14.29 21.39
CA VAL A 267 37.79 13.17 21.12
C VAL A 267 38.62 12.93 22.37
N ILE A 268 38.39 11.79 23.03
CA ILE A 268 39.09 11.38 24.25
C ILE A 268 40.23 10.43 23.87
N ILE A 269 41.46 10.76 24.24
CA ILE A 269 42.65 9.94 23.94
C ILE A 269 43.30 9.55 25.27
N THR A 270 43.33 8.26 25.61
CA THR A 270 43.83 7.79 26.91
C THR A 270 44.46 6.41 26.86
N ASP A 271 45.47 6.18 27.70
CA ASP A 271 46.13 4.88 27.89
C ASP A 271 45.79 4.20 29.24
N GLY A 272 44.88 4.83 30.00
CA GLY A 272 44.51 4.41 31.35
C GLY A 272 42.99 4.27 31.52
N ALA A 273 42.59 3.34 32.39
CA ALA A 273 41.21 3.33 32.88
C ALA A 273 40.98 4.56 33.77
N PRO A 274 39.74 5.12 33.81
CA PRO A 274 39.42 6.23 34.70
C PRO A 274 39.75 5.87 36.15
N SER A 275 40.48 6.76 36.82
CA SER A 275 40.84 6.67 38.23
C SER A 275 39.78 7.29 39.16
N ASP A 276 38.76 7.93 38.57
CA ASP A 276 37.65 8.58 39.26
C ASP A 276 36.29 7.92 38.91
N LEU A 277 35.30 8.18 39.76
CA LEU A 277 33.91 7.75 39.55
C LEU A 277 33.09 8.88 38.92
N ASP A 278 32.10 8.53 38.12
CA ASP A 278 31.09 9.49 37.64
C ASP A 278 30.17 9.90 38.79
N SER A 279 30.53 10.98 39.47
CA SER A 279 29.78 11.49 40.62
C SER A 279 28.66 12.48 40.24
N ASN A 280 28.58 12.91 38.98
CA ASN A 280 27.64 13.96 38.55
C ASN A 280 26.91 13.61 37.24
N ASN A 281 26.85 12.33 36.88
CA ASN A 281 26.28 11.83 35.63
C ASN A 281 26.77 12.65 34.42
N VAL A 282 28.09 12.89 34.36
CA VAL A 282 28.68 13.80 33.35
C VAL A 282 28.44 13.29 31.94
N ILE A 283 28.46 11.97 31.75
CA ILE A 283 28.19 11.35 30.45
C ILE A 283 26.74 11.59 30.01
N GLN A 284 25.78 11.49 30.95
CA GLN A 284 24.38 11.79 30.67
C GLN A 284 24.21 13.26 30.26
N ARG A 285 24.89 14.19 30.94
CA ARG A 285 24.89 15.61 30.54
C ARG A 285 25.45 15.83 29.13
N CYS A 286 26.45 15.05 28.71
CA CYS A 286 26.93 15.09 27.33
C CYS A 286 25.85 14.63 26.33
N GLU A 287 25.06 13.60 26.67
CA GLU A 287 23.95 13.15 25.81
C GLU A 287 22.83 14.18 25.73
N GLU A 288 22.47 14.80 26.85
CA GLU A 288 21.45 15.86 26.91
C GLU A 288 21.85 17.09 26.06
N GLN A 289 23.16 17.33 25.93
CA GLN A 289 23.72 18.40 25.09
C GLN A 289 24.09 17.93 23.66
N ASN A 290 23.72 16.71 23.27
CA ASN A 290 24.02 16.12 21.95
C ASN A 290 25.50 16.19 21.55
N ILE A 291 26.42 16.00 22.51
CA ILE A 291 27.86 16.02 22.25
C ILE A 291 28.30 14.67 21.72
N ALA A 292 28.80 14.63 20.48
CA ALA A 292 29.36 13.43 19.88
C ALA A 292 30.71 13.08 20.50
N ARG A 293 30.88 11.85 21.01
CA ARG A 293 32.09 11.46 21.74
C ARG A 293 32.78 10.26 21.09
N PHE A 294 34.07 10.43 20.81
CA PHE A 294 34.95 9.39 20.25
C PHE A 294 36.03 9.08 21.27
N VAL A 295 36.31 7.79 21.47
CA VAL A 295 37.29 7.34 22.46
C VAL A 295 38.40 6.58 21.75
N ILE A 296 39.63 7.00 21.95
CA ILE A 296 40.84 6.34 21.48
C ILE A 296 41.57 5.77 22.70
N GLY A 297 41.44 4.46 22.88
CA GLY A 297 42.14 3.72 23.93
C GLY A 297 43.48 3.21 23.42
N VAL A 298 44.56 3.54 24.12
CA VAL A 298 45.94 3.19 23.73
C VAL A 298 46.55 2.17 24.69
N GLY A 299 47.09 1.09 24.15
CA GLY A 299 47.78 0.06 24.93
C GLY A 299 46.87 -1.06 25.43
N SER A 300 47.50 -2.17 25.81
CA SER A 300 46.83 -3.39 26.29
C SER A 300 46.33 -3.30 27.74
N ARG A 301 46.63 -2.20 28.45
CA ARG A 301 46.22 -1.97 29.84
C ARG A 301 44.77 -1.46 29.96
N VAL A 302 44.19 -1.03 28.84
CA VAL A 302 42.83 -0.49 28.76
C VAL A 302 41.89 -1.57 28.22
N LYS A 303 40.78 -1.83 28.93
CA LYS A 303 39.73 -2.75 28.49
C LYS A 303 38.62 -2.00 27.76
N LEU A 304 38.12 -2.58 26.67
CA LEU A 304 37.06 -2.03 25.82
C LEU A 304 35.81 -1.63 26.63
N GLU A 305 35.33 -2.51 27.52
CA GLU A 305 34.15 -2.30 28.38
C GLU A 305 34.21 -1.02 29.24
N LYS A 306 35.43 -0.55 29.58
CA LYS A 306 35.60 0.68 30.37
C LYS A 306 35.59 1.94 29.49
N MET A 307 35.97 1.82 28.22
CA MET A 307 36.06 2.92 27.26
C MET A 307 34.72 3.19 26.59
N GLU A 308 33.96 2.13 26.31
CA GLU A 308 32.61 2.20 25.73
C GLU A 308 31.66 3.15 26.46
N LYS A 309 31.84 3.31 27.77
CA LYS A 309 31.00 4.20 28.58
C LYS A 309 31.17 5.68 28.27
N PHE A 310 32.29 6.07 27.64
CA PHE A 310 32.57 7.47 27.31
C PHE A 310 32.22 7.83 25.87
N ALA A 311 32.10 6.85 24.98
CA ALA A 311 31.73 7.07 23.58
C ALA A 311 30.21 7.26 23.42
N SER A 312 29.80 7.91 22.33
CA SER A 312 28.40 7.94 21.90
C SER A 312 28.00 6.63 21.20
N GLU A 313 26.71 6.32 21.11
CA GLU A 313 26.22 5.18 20.32
C GLU A 313 26.34 5.41 18.79
N PRO A 314 26.48 4.36 17.97
CA PRO A 314 26.81 2.98 18.35
C PRO A 314 28.27 2.85 18.77
N LYS A 315 28.51 2.29 19.97
CA LYS A 315 29.85 2.22 20.59
C LYS A 315 30.92 1.55 19.73
N GLU A 316 30.56 0.50 19.02
CA GLU A 316 31.41 -0.25 18.09
C GLU A 316 32.04 0.62 16.98
N ASN A 317 31.44 1.77 16.67
CA ASN A 317 31.91 2.69 15.65
C ASN A 317 32.63 3.93 16.20
N ASN A 318 32.55 4.16 17.51
CA ASN A 318 33.03 5.39 18.16
C ASN A 318 34.13 5.12 19.20
N VAL A 319 34.48 3.85 19.43
CA VAL A 319 35.63 3.42 20.25
C VAL A 319 36.72 2.82 19.37
N PHE A 320 37.93 3.32 19.48
CA PHE A 320 39.10 2.90 18.73
C PHE A 320 40.18 2.40 19.68
N MET A 321 40.50 1.11 19.62
CA MET A 321 41.58 0.52 20.42
C MET A 321 42.85 0.35 19.57
N ILE A 322 43.97 0.89 20.04
CA ILE A 322 45.28 0.73 19.38
C ILE A 322 46.33 0.20 20.35
N ASN A 323 47.30 -0.57 19.83
CA ASN A 323 48.30 -1.22 20.68
C ASN A 323 49.32 -0.24 21.28
N ASN A 324 49.62 0.86 20.59
CA ASN A 324 50.55 1.90 21.03
C ASN A 324 50.32 3.18 20.23
N TYR A 325 50.96 4.28 20.63
CA TYR A 325 50.81 5.59 20.02
C TYR A 325 51.32 5.67 18.56
N ALA A 326 52.11 4.72 18.07
CA ALA A 326 52.45 4.65 16.64
C ALA A 326 51.25 4.24 15.77
N GLY A 327 50.26 3.55 16.35
CA GLY A 327 49.02 3.18 15.69
C GLY A 327 48.05 4.34 15.43
N LEU A 328 48.27 5.51 16.04
CA LEU A 328 47.44 6.71 15.83
C LEU A 328 47.41 7.15 14.36
N ASN A 329 48.52 6.96 13.63
CA ASN A 329 48.58 7.29 12.21
C ASN A 329 47.58 6.46 11.38
N GLY A 330 47.33 5.20 11.74
CA GLY A 330 46.34 4.35 11.07
C GLY A 330 44.89 4.65 11.46
N LEU A 331 44.68 5.50 12.48
CA LEU A 331 43.36 6.01 12.88
C LEU A 331 43.04 7.36 12.26
N LEU A 332 44.03 8.07 11.71
CA LEU A 332 43.85 9.41 11.15
C LEU A 332 42.72 9.41 10.10
N ASP A 333 42.78 8.52 9.11
CA ASP A 333 41.77 8.45 8.03
C ASP A 333 40.37 8.08 8.55
N LYS A 334 40.29 7.22 9.58
CA LYS A 334 39.01 6.79 10.16
C LYS A 334 38.37 7.89 10.99
N LEU A 335 39.16 8.56 11.83
CA LEU A 335 38.69 9.67 12.65
C LEU A 335 38.35 10.87 11.74
N GLN A 336 39.16 11.13 10.72
CA GLN A 336 38.90 12.10 9.68
C GLN A 336 37.56 11.84 8.98
N TYR A 337 37.30 10.63 8.51
CA TYR A 337 36.01 10.28 7.89
C TYR A 337 34.82 10.55 8.82
N LYS A 338 34.96 10.21 10.11
CA LYS A 338 33.94 10.47 11.13
C LYS A 338 33.74 11.96 11.41
N ILE A 339 34.83 12.73 11.47
CA ILE A 339 34.80 14.17 11.74
C ILE A 339 34.29 14.96 10.52
N TYR A 340 34.68 14.60 9.29
CA TYR A 340 34.06 15.14 8.07
C TYR A 340 32.55 14.88 8.04
N GLY A 341 32.13 13.73 8.57
CA GLY A 341 30.72 13.38 8.76
C GLY A 341 29.92 14.36 9.61
N MET A 342 30.57 15.23 10.39
CA MET A 342 29.94 16.23 11.26
C MET A 342 29.78 17.59 10.60
N GLU A 343 30.64 17.92 9.63
CA GLU A 343 30.53 19.14 8.80
C GLU A 343 29.56 18.95 7.64
N GLY A 344 29.25 17.69 7.37
CA GLY A 344 28.18 17.26 6.51
C GLY A 344 28.00 15.76 6.69
N THR A 345 26.78 15.37 7.06
CA THR A 345 26.25 14.04 7.42
C THR A 345 26.75 12.85 6.56
N ARG A 346 28.03 12.49 6.68
CA ARG A 346 28.61 11.21 6.27
C ARG A 346 29.07 10.45 7.51
N GLY A 347 28.12 9.82 8.18
CA GLY A 347 28.41 8.90 9.28
C GLY A 347 27.63 9.13 10.58
N MET A 348 26.64 10.02 10.58
CA MET A 348 25.67 10.16 11.66
C MET A 348 24.26 9.76 11.21
N LEU A 349 23.49 9.37 12.21
CA LEU A 349 22.17 8.78 12.14
C LEU A 349 21.20 9.57 11.22
N PHE A 350 20.86 9.04 10.03
CA PHE A 350 19.91 9.69 9.11
C PHE A 350 18.52 9.82 9.76
N ARG A 351 18.06 11.03 10.02
CA ARG A 351 16.73 11.31 10.57
C ARG A 351 15.76 11.78 9.49
N LYS A 352 16.11 12.84 8.76
CA LYS A 352 15.25 13.49 7.75
C LYS A 352 15.97 13.72 6.42
N GLU A 353 17.26 13.45 6.33
CA GLU A 353 18.10 13.72 5.15
C GLU A 353 17.67 12.91 3.93
N LEU A 354 17.21 11.69 4.16
CA LEU A 354 16.74 10.74 3.16
C LEU A 354 15.25 10.43 3.34
N SER A 355 14.48 11.37 3.90
CA SER A 355 13.10 11.12 4.36
C SER A 355 12.15 10.61 3.28
N GLN A 356 12.32 11.05 2.03
CA GLN A 356 11.44 10.73 0.90
C GLN A 356 9.95 10.94 1.22
N SER A 357 9.61 12.04 1.90
CA SER A 357 8.23 12.38 2.25
C SER A 357 7.32 12.47 1.02
N GLY A 358 6.07 12.04 1.17
CA GLY A 358 5.17 11.92 0.02
C GLY A 358 5.43 10.68 -0.84
N PHE A 359 6.15 9.69 -0.31
CA PHE A 359 6.20 8.34 -0.90
C PHE A 359 4.80 7.76 -1.05
N SER A 360 3.98 7.95 -0.02
CA SER A 360 2.53 7.81 -0.04
C SER A 360 1.88 9.08 0.51
N ALA A 361 0.63 9.33 0.13
CA ALA A 361 -0.12 10.52 0.54
C ALA A 361 -1.59 10.18 0.71
N ALA A 362 -2.21 10.70 1.76
CA ALA A 362 -3.65 10.61 2.00
C ALA A 362 -4.17 11.92 2.58
N SER A 363 -5.38 12.33 2.18
CA SER A 363 -6.03 13.52 2.74
C SER A 363 -6.89 13.15 3.94
N ASP A 364 -6.74 13.91 5.04
CA ASP A 364 -7.63 13.85 6.19
C ASP A 364 -8.21 15.24 6.45
N LYS A 365 -9.46 15.47 6.02
CA LYS A 365 -10.14 16.77 6.12
C LYS A 365 -9.27 17.88 5.48
N ASP A 366 -8.88 18.90 6.24
CA ASP A 366 -8.03 20.00 5.79
C ASP A 366 -6.52 19.72 5.94
N SER A 367 -6.16 18.51 6.35
CA SER A 367 -4.77 18.08 6.56
C SER A 367 -4.33 17.05 5.52
N LEU A 368 -3.01 16.96 5.34
CA LEU A 368 -2.37 15.99 4.46
C LEU A 368 -1.48 15.07 5.30
N ILE A 369 -1.70 13.76 5.19
CA ILE A 369 -0.85 12.75 5.81
C ILE A 369 0.13 12.26 4.76
N LEU A 370 1.43 12.42 5.04
CA LEU A 370 2.50 12.04 4.14
C LEU A 370 3.36 10.94 4.74
N GLY A 371 3.53 9.84 4.00
CA GLY A 371 4.47 8.79 4.34
C GLY A 371 5.90 9.15 3.92
N ALA A 372 6.86 8.92 4.81
CA ALA A 372 8.26 9.28 4.64
C ALA A 372 9.18 8.09 5.00
N VAL A 373 9.28 7.15 4.07
CA VAL A 373 9.88 5.82 4.26
C VAL A 373 11.34 5.84 4.68
N GLY A 374 12.12 6.86 4.30
CA GLY A 374 13.54 6.93 4.62
C GLY A 374 13.86 7.75 5.89
N SER A 375 12.82 8.19 6.62
CA SER A 375 13.02 8.84 7.92
C SER A 375 13.55 7.84 8.94
N ASN A 376 14.36 8.32 9.89
CA ASN A 376 14.88 7.54 11.03
C ASN A 376 15.48 6.18 10.62
N HIS A 377 16.55 6.20 9.82
CA HIS A 377 17.23 4.99 9.32
C HIS A 377 16.31 4.03 8.62
N TRP A 378 15.46 4.58 7.75
CA TRP A 378 14.48 3.79 7.02
C TRP A 378 13.52 3.00 7.92
N ALA A 379 13.44 3.27 9.23
CA ALA A 379 12.30 2.84 10.03
C ALA A 379 11.02 3.39 9.37
N GLY A 380 11.09 4.64 8.89
CA GLY A 380 9.99 5.35 8.26
C GLY A 380 9.13 6.07 9.29
N ASN A 381 8.39 7.08 8.83
CA ASN A 381 7.54 7.91 9.68
C ASN A 381 6.40 8.49 8.85
N LEU A 382 5.34 9.00 9.50
CA LEU A 382 4.35 9.83 8.84
C LEU A 382 4.37 11.25 9.37
N TYR A 383 3.89 12.17 8.55
CA TYR A 383 3.80 13.57 8.88
C TYR A 383 2.41 14.07 8.53
N GLU A 384 1.68 14.56 9.53
CA GLU A 384 0.50 15.37 9.31
C GLU A 384 0.93 16.80 9.01
N VAL A 385 0.50 17.31 7.88
CA VAL A 385 0.81 18.65 7.41
C VAL A 385 -0.47 19.46 7.35
N THR A 386 -0.46 20.63 8.00
CA THR A 386 -1.55 21.61 7.95
C THR A 386 -1.02 23.01 7.69
N GLY A 387 -1.81 23.85 7.04
CA GLY A 387 -1.47 25.27 6.82
C GLY A 387 -1.56 25.71 5.36
N SER A 388 -1.22 26.97 5.11
CA SER A 388 -1.17 27.62 3.80
C SER A 388 0.23 28.16 3.51
N GLU A 389 0.43 28.76 2.32
CA GLU A 389 1.72 29.22 1.75
C GLU A 389 2.69 29.94 2.72
N THR A 390 2.22 30.56 3.80
CA THR A 390 3.03 31.37 4.71
C THR A 390 3.37 30.70 6.05
N SER A 391 2.69 29.62 6.42
CA SER A 391 2.97 28.89 7.67
C SER A 391 2.47 27.44 7.58
N ILE A 392 3.37 26.54 7.18
CA ILE A 392 3.15 25.09 7.23
C ILE A 392 3.50 24.61 8.64
N SER A 393 2.59 23.90 9.28
CA SER A 393 2.87 23.16 10.51
C SER A 393 2.93 21.66 10.21
N GLU A 394 3.97 21.01 10.71
CA GLU A 394 4.15 19.57 10.62
C GLU A 394 4.05 18.92 12.00
N MET A 395 3.33 17.80 12.08
CA MET A 395 3.25 16.95 13.26
C MET A 395 3.68 15.53 12.88
N GLU A 396 4.63 14.98 13.63
CA GLU A 396 5.11 13.63 13.39
C GLU A 396 4.16 12.58 13.99
N ILE A 397 3.92 11.50 13.25
CA ILE A 397 3.08 10.36 13.64
C ILE A 397 3.98 9.12 13.71
N GLN A 398 4.49 8.84 14.92
CA GLN A 398 5.53 7.83 15.13
C GLN A 398 5.00 6.58 15.82
N ASP A 399 5.48 5.41 15.39
CA ASP A 399 5.50 4.20 16.21
C ASP A 399 6.91 4.03 16.80
N LEU A 400 7.05 4.27 18.10
CA LEU A 400 8.35 4.22 18.80
C LEU A 400 8.91 2.80 18.92
N ASN A 401 8.11 1.76 18.68
CA ASN A 401 8.54 0.37 18.76
C ASN A 401 8.99 -0.21 17.42
N LEU A 402 8.98 0.62 16.37
CA LEU A 402 9.31 0.16 15.03
C LEU A 402 10.84 0.05 14.86
N ASN A 403 11.28 -1.06 14.29
CA ASN A 403 12.70 -1.28 13.98
C ASN A 403 13.16 -0.45 12.78
N ASN A 404 14.46 -0.23 12.66
CA ASN A 404 15.09 0.36 11.48
C ASN A 404 14.78 -0.48 10.21
N ASP A 405 14.92 0.14 9.04
CA ASP A 405 14.72 -0.50 7.73
C ASP A 405 13.31 -1.11 7.49
N SER A 406 12.31 -0.62 8.20
CA SER A 406 10.92 -1.11 8.16
C SER A 406 10.05 -0.48 7.06
N TYR A 407 10.42 0.70 6.57
CA TYR A 407 9.71 1.49 5.55
C TYR A 407 8.27 1.87 5.96
N ASN A 408 8.05 2.26 7.21
CA ASN A 408 6.76 2.81 7.63
C ASN A 408 6.38 4.05 6.81
N GLY A 409 5.12 4.12 6.39
CA GLY A 409 4.62 5.11 5.45
C GLY A 409 4.80 4.72 3.98
N TYR A 410 5.11 3.46 3.68
CA TYR A 410 5.14 2.98 2.30
C TYR A 410 3.76 3.04 1.65
N SER A 411 2.73 2.66 2.41
CA SER A 411 1.33 2.79 2.04
C SER A 411 0.58 3.45 3.20
N VAL A 412 -0.33 4.38 2.90
CA VAL A 412 -1.07 5.14 3.91
C VAL A 412 -2.50 5.32 3.43
N VAL A 413 -3.45 5.06 4.32
CA VAL A 413 -4.88 5.38 4.13
C VAL A 413 -5.44 6.00 5.40
N VAL A 414 -6.41 6.90 5.21
CA VAL A 414 -7.13 7.57 6.29
C VAL A 414 -8.50 6.91 6.44
N GLY A 415 -8.86 6.58 7.67
CA GLY A 415 -10.19 6.14 8.06
C GLY A 415 -10.79 7.08 9.10
N GLN A 416 -12.02 6.81 9.51
CA GLN A 416 -12.72 7.60 10.52
C GLN A 416 -13.47 6.68 11.48
N ARG A 417 -13.58 7.11 12.75
CA ARG A 417 -14.51 6.52 13.71
C ARG A 417 -15.15 7.62 14.54
N GLY A 418 -16.43 7.86 14.31
CA GLY A 418 -17.15 8.99 14.89
C GLY A 418 -16.54 10.31 14.44
N ARG A 419 -15.88 11.02 15.37
CA ARG A 419 -15.17 12.28 15.06
C ARG A 419 -13.66 12.10 14.92
N ASP A 420 -13.15 10.95 15.33
CA ASP A 420 -11.72 10.68 15.40
C ASP A 420 -11.21 10.24 14.04
N SER A 421 -10.11 10.88 13.62
CA SER A 421 -9.38 10.47 12.43
C SER A 421 -8.49 9.28 12.77
N LEU A 422 -8.49 8.28 11.89
CA LEU A 422 -7.65 7.10 11.97
C LEU A 422 -6.67 7.12 10.79
N VAL A 423 -5.43 6.68 11.03
CA VAL A 423 -4.42 6.51 9.98
C VAL A 423 -3.90 5.09 10.04
N PHE A 424 -3.95 4.40 8.91
CA PHE A 424 -3.35 3.08 8.75
C PHE A 424 -2.09 3.22 7.90
N SER A 425 -0.97 2.74 8.40
CA SER A 425 0.32 2.84 7.71
C SER A 425 0.98 1.48 7.57
N GLY A 426 1.36 1.15 6.34
CA GLY A 426 2.12 -0.03 6.01
C GLY A 426 3.63 0.18 6.15
N ALA A 427 4.27 -0.77 6.81
CA ALA A 427 5.72 -0.91 6.96
C ALA A 427 6.14 -2.29 6.41
N PRO A 428 6.17 -2.47 5.07
CA PRO A 428 6.26 -3.80 4.45
C PRO A 428 7.60 -4.51 4.64
N ARG A 429 8.62 -3.83 5.16
CA ARG A 429 9.92 -4.43 5.50
C ARG A 429 10.10 -4.68 6.99
N SER A 430 9.17 -4.27 7.85
CA SER A 430 9.24 -4.49 9.29
C SER A 430 9.49 -5.97 9.60
N ASN A 431 10.56 -6.24 10.34
CA ASN A 431 11.02 -7.59 10.70
C ASN A 431 11.10 -8.56 9.49
N TYR A 432 11.34 -8.03 8.30
CA TYR A 432 11.34 -8.73 7.02
C TYR A 432 10.03 -9.42 6.64
N ARG A 433 8.96 -9.29 7.43
CA ARG A 433 7.64 -9.88 7.15
C ARG A 433 6.59 -8.85 6.73
N GLY A 434 6.78 -7.61 7.17
CA GLY A 434 5.83 -6.51 6.98
C GLY A 434 4.92 -6.33 8.19
N GLN A 435 4.38 -5.12 8.33
CA GLN A 435 3.49 -4.71 9.42
C GLN A 435 2.54 -3.62 8.93
N VAL A 436 1.37 -3.51 9.55
CA VAL A 436 0.51 -2.32 9.46
C VAL A 436 0.25 -1.78 10.86
N THR A 437 0.41 -0.48 11.03
CA THR A 437 0.15 0.24 12.28
C THR A 437 -1.10 1.09 12.13
N LEU A 438 -2.00 1.01 13.11
CA LEU A 438 -3.16 1.88 13.25
C LEU A 438 -2.84 2.99 14.25
N PHE A 439 -3.00 4.23 13.82
CA PHE A 439 -2.90 5.44 14.61
C PHE A 439 -4.27 6.08 14.81
N ARG A 440 -4.51 6.65 15.98
CA ARG A 440 -5.69 7.46 16.28
C ARG A 440 -5.27 8.86 16.66
N LYS A 441 -6.02 9.86 16.18
CA LYS A 441 -5.89 11.24 16.66
C LYS A 441 -6.77 11.44 17.89
N SER A 442 -6.15 11.73 19.04
CA SER A 442 -6.83 12.04 20.31
C SER A 442 -6.29 13.34 20.89
N ALA A 443 -7.18 14.28 21.22
CA ALA A 443 -6.81 15.60 21.76
C ALA A 443 -5.72 16.34 20.97
N GLY A 444 -5.72 16.20 19.63
CA GLY A 444 -4.76 16.85 18.75
C GLY A 444 -3.38 16.17 18.67
N LYS A 445 -3.20 14.99 19.27
CA LYS A 445 -1.98 14.18 19.16
C LYS A 445 -2.28 12.84 18.51
N TRP A 446 -1.29 12.28 17.84
CA TRP A 446 -1.38 10.94 17.26
C TRP A 446 -0.77 9.90 18.19
N GLU A 447 -1.46 8.78 18.33
CA GLU A 447 -1.02 7.64 19.13
C GLU A 447 -1.14 6.35 18.32
N ALA A 448 -0.11 5.52 18.33
CA ALA A 448 -0.16 4.16 17.78
C ALA A 448 -0.99 3.29 18.74
N ILE A 449 -2.11 2.74 18.25
CA ILE A 449 -3.06 1.99 19.08
C ILE A 449 -3.05 0.49 18.82
N SER A 450 -2.72 0.06 17.60
CA SER A 450 -2.69 -1.35 17.24
C SER A 450 -1.69 -1.62 16.12
N ASN A 451 -1.11 -2.82 16.13
CA ASN A 451 -0.10 -3.29 15.20
C ASN A 451 -0.44 -4.71 14.74
N ILE A 452 -0.51 -4.93 13.44
CA ILE A 452 -0.70 -6.26 12.84
C ILE A 452 0.53 -6.62 12.01
N ALA A 453 1.07 -7.83 12.21
CA ALA A 453 2.30 -8.28 11.57
C ALA A 453 2.01 -9.31 10.47
N GLY A 454 2.81 -9.27 9.41
CA GLY A 454 2.77 -10.25 8.33
C GLY A 454 3.26 -11.63 8.78
N GLU A 455 2.66 -12.67 8.21
CA GLU A 455 2.97 -14.07 8.56
C GLU A 455 4.26 -14.57 7.90
N GLN A 456 4.50 -14.20 6.63
CA GLN A 456 5.58 -14.73 5.79
C GLN A 456 6.68 -13.71 5.51
N ILE A 457 7.93 -14.14 5.63
CA ILE A 457 9.12 -13.35 5.28
C ILE A 457 9.11 -12.98 3.78
N GLY A 458 9.44 -11.73 3.47
CA GLY A 458 9.49 -11.22 2.11
C GLY A 458 8.12 -11.01 1.46
N SER A 459 7.01 -11.33 2.12
CA SER A 459 5.66 -11.23 1.56
C SER A 459 5.21 -9.80 1.27
N TYR A 460 5.93 -8.82 1.85
CA TYR A 460 5.66 -7.39 1.69
C TYR A 460 4.28 -6.99 2.23
N PHE A 461 3.86 -7.62 3.34
CA PHE A 461 2.59 -7.34 4.02
C PHE A 461 2.50 -5.88 4.45
N GLY A 462 1.41 -5.20 4.08
CA GLY A 462 1.30 -3.74 4.22
C GLY A 462 1.88 -2.96 3.05
N GLY A 463 2.25 -3.63 1.94
CA GLY A 463 2.69 -2.96 0.72
C GLY A 463 1.57 -2.14 0.05
N SER A 464 0.32 -2.55 0.27
CA SER A 464 -0.89 -1.82 -0.08
C SER A 464 -1.90 -1.96 1.06
N VAL A 465 -2.67 -0.90 1.30
CA VAL A 465 -3.73 -0.87 2.32
C VAL A 465 -4.92 -0.13 1.74
N CYS A 466 -6.13 -0.53 2.14
CA CYS A 466 -7.38 0.09 1.72
C CYS A 466 -8.40 0.02 2.86
N VAL A 467 -9.14 1.11 3.09
CA VAL A 467 -10.24 1.15 4.06
C VAL A 467 -11.56 0.87 3.35
N LEU A 468 -12.42 0.09 3.98
CA LEU A 468 -13.79 -0.15 3.56
C LEU A 468 -14.75 0.40 4.62
N ASP A 469 -15.52 1.40 4.21
CA ASP A 469 -16.74 1.88 4.87
C ASP A 469 -17.87 1.33 4.01
N LEU A 470 -18.47 0.22 4.44
CA LEU A 470 -19.33 -0.58 3.61
C LEU A 470 -20.70 0.06 3.43
N ASP A 471 -21.27 0.59 4.49
CA ASP A 471 -22.62 1.16 4.49
C ASP A 471 -22.65 2.68 4.25
N SER A 472 -21.48 3.28 4.02
CA SER A 472 -21.32 4.71 3.74
C SER A 472 -21.77 5.61 4.89
N ASP A 473 -21.63 5.12 6.13
CA ASP A 473 -21.89 5.90 7.35
C ASP A 473 -20.70 6.80 7.77
N ASN A 474 -19.63 6.78 6.98
CA ASN A 474 -18.38 7.52 7.19
C ASN A 474 -17.58 7.02 8.42
N ASN A 475 -17.87 5.83 8.92
CA ASN A 475 -17.01 5.05 9.80
C ASN A 475 -16.32 3.94 9.02
N THR A 476 -15.05 3.69 9.35
CA THR A 476 -14.32 2.58 8.77
C THR A 476 -14.75 1.27 9.43
N ASP A 477 -15.23 0.32 8.64
CA ASP A 477 -15.67 -1.00 9.11
C ASP A 477 -14.57 -2.04 8.98
N PHE A 478 -13.89 -2.06 7.83
CA PHE A 478 -12.85 -3.03 7.53
C PHE A 478 -11.59 -2.36 7.00
N LEU A 479 -10.46 -3.02 7.26
CA LEU A 479 -9.17 -2.74 6.66
C LEU A 479 -8.77 -3.92 5.78
N VAL A 480 -8.41 -3.63 4.53
CA VAL A 480 -7.88 -4.60 3.59
C VAL A 480 -6.39 -4.37 3.43
N VAL A 481 -5.59 -5.42 3.59
CA VAL A 481 -4.12 -5.35 3.56
C VAL A 481 -3.56 -6.28 2.50
N GLY A 482 -2.74 -5.76 1.60
CA GLY A 482 -2.05 -6.54 0.59
C GLY A 482 -0.67 -7.01 1.03
N ALA A 483 -0.31 -8.23 0.64
CA ALA A 483 1.02 -8.81 0.68
C ALA A 483 1.37 -9.33 -0.72
N PRO A 484 1.68 -8.42 -1.67
CA PRO A 484 1.79 -8.75 -3.09
C PRO A 484 2.95 -9.70 -3.43
N LEU A 485 3.94 -9.84 -2.53
CA LEU A 485 5.07 -10.76 -2.72
C LEU A 485 4.91 -12.05 -1.91
N TYR A 486 3.72 -12.29 -1.32
CA TYR A 486 3.42 -13.56 -0.68
C TYR A 486 3.57 -14.70 -1.69
N TYR A 487 4.17 -15.81 -1.28
CA TYR A 487 4.41 -16.96 -2.15
C TYR A 487 3.93 -18.25 -1.50
N GLN A 488 3.15 -19.02 -2.24
CA GLN A 488 2.75 -20.38 -1.88
C GLN A 488 3.09 -21.34 -3.02
N PRO A 489 3.74 -22.49 -2.75
CA PRO A 489 4.16 -23.38 -3.83
C PRO A 489 3.06 -24.32 -4.34
N HIS A 490 2.12 -24.77 -3.49
CA HIS A 490 1.12 -25.78 -3.86
C HIS A 490 -0.28 -25.49 -3.25
N PRO A 491 -1.33 -25.25 -4.07
CA PRO A 491 -1.20 -24.81 -5.46
C PRO A 491 -0.36 -23.53 -5.53
N GLN A 492 0.31 -23.30 -6.66
CA GLN A 492 1.13 -22.11 -6.81
C GLN A 492 0.24 -20.87 -6.72
N ARG A 493 0.55 -19.98 -5.77
CA ARG A 493 -0.09 -18.68 -5.62
C ARG A 493 0.94 -17.60 -5.31
N GLU A 494 0.77 -16.42 -5.90
CA GLU A 494 1.58 -15.23 -5.65
C GLU A 494 0.69 -14.03 -5.35
N GLY A 495 0.97 -13.38 -4.23
CA GLY A 495 0.17 -12.30 -3.69
C GLY A 495 -0.99 -12.80 -2.85
N ARG A 496 -1.26 -12.09 -1.76
CA ARG A 496 -2.34 -12.38 -0.82
C ARG A 496 -2.95 -11.09 -0.33
N VAL A 497 -4.25 -11.10 -0.10
CA VAL A 497 -4.98 -10.00 0.52
C VAL A 497 -5.65 -10.50 1.78
N TYR A 498 -5.60 -9.69 2.84
CA TYR A 498 -6.13 -9.99 4.16
C TYR A 498 -7.22 -9.00 4.50
N ILE A 499 -8.31 -9.49 5.07
CA ILE A 499 -9.47 -8.68 5.47
C ILE A 499 -9.49 -8.64 7.00
N TYR A 500 -9.46 -7.45 7.57
CA TYR A 500 -9.53 -7.20 9.00
C TYR A 500 -10.78 -6.42 9.34
N ARG A 501 -11.57 -6.88 10.31
CA ARG A 501 -12.67 -6.12 10.89
C ARG A 501 -12.11 -5.14 11.92
N LEU A 502 -12.56 -3.89 11.86
CA LEU A 502 -12.25 -2.87 12.88
C LEU A 502 -13.34 -2.90 13.95
N THR A 503 -12.99 -3.40 15.14
CA THR A 503 -13.92 -3.50 16.26
C THR A 503 -14.25 -2.10 16.84
N PRO A 504 -15.36 -1.95 17.60
CA PRO A 504 -15.66 -0.71 18.31
C PRO A 504 -14.54 -0.24 19.26
N GLN A 505 -13.70 -1.15 19.74
CA GLN A 505 -12.54 -0.90 20.59
C GLN A 505 -11.30 -0.46 19.78
N LEU A 506 -11.41 -0.34 18.46
CA LEU A 506 -10.33 -0.04 17.51
C LEU A 506 -9.25 -1.13 17.44
N GLU A 507 -9.66 -2.38 17.62
CA GLU A 507 -8.81 -3.55 17.39
C GLU A 507 -9.04 -4.08 15.97
N LEU A 508 -7.97 -4.62 15.37
CA LEU A 508 -8.01 -5.19 14.03
C LEU A 508 -8.04 -6.72 14.15
N GLU A 509 -9.22 -7.30 13.91
CA GLU A 509 -9.42 -8.75 13.95
C GLU A 509 -9.39 -9.31 12.53
N LYS A 510 -8.47 -10.24 12.26
CA LYS A 510 -8.41 -10.93 10.96
C LYS A 510 -9.70 -11.75 10.76
N ASP A 511 -10.42 -11.48 9.68
CA ASP A 511 -11.60 -12.26 9.30
C ASP A 511 -11.17 -13.44 8.40
N PHE A 512 -10.63 -13.15 7.22
CA PHE A 512 -10.09 -14.14 6.30
C PHE A 512 -9.04 -13.56 5.34
N GLU A 513 -8.47 -14.41 4.51
CA GLU A 513 -7.54 -14.05 3.44
C GLU A 513 -7.95 -14.66 2.09
N ILE A 514 -7.53 -14.01 1.01
CA ILE A 514 -7.77 -14.43 -0.37
C ILE A 514 -6.47 -14.43 -1.17
N SER A 515 -6.35 -15.38 -2.10
CA SER A 515 -5.19 -15.53 -2.97
C SER A 515 -5.60 -16.26 -4.25
N GLU A 516 -5.73 -15.50 -5.34
CA GLU A 516 -6.29 -15.98 -6.61
C GLU A 516 -5.27 -16.09 -7.74
N SER A 517 -4.18 -15.33 -7.71
CA SER A 517 -3.20 -15.34 -8.79
C SER A 517 -2.12 -16.39 -8.56
N ALA A 518 -1.72 -17.12 -9.60
CA ALA A 518 -0.60 -18.05 -9.53
C ALA A 518 0.76 -17.32 -9.50
N GLN A 519 0.90 -16.28 -10.32
CA GLN A 519 2.10 -15.47 -10.52
C GLN A 519 1.71 -14.07 -11.02
N GLY A 520 1.14 -13.23 -10.18
CA GLY A 520 0.61 -11.94 -10.63
C GLY A 520 0.73 -10.79 -9.65
N ARG A 521 1.39 -11.01 -8.51
CA ARG A 521 1.41 -10.07 -7.38
C ARG A 521 0.00 -9.61 -7.00
N PHE A 522 -0.90 -10.56 -6.80
CA PHE A 522 -2.27 -10.29 -6.38
C PHE A 522 -2.30 -9.44 -5.10
N GLY A 523 -3.08 -8.35 -5.11
CA GLY A 523 -3.11 -7.39 -4.00
C GLY A 523 -2.05 -6.30 -4.09
N MET A 524 -1.35 -6.15 -5.22
CA MET A 524 -0.44 -5.02 -5.45
C MET A 524 -1.18 -3.68 -5.36
N THR A 525 -2.40 -3.64 -5.89
CA THR A 525 -3.28 -2.48 -5.87
C THR A 525 -4.62 -2.90 -5.28
N LEU A 526 -5.13 -2.09 -4.36
CA LEU A 526 -6.42 -2.26 -3.72
C LEU A 526 -7.20 -0.96 -3.91
N ALA A 527 -8.46 -1.07 -4.31
CA ALA A 527 -9.35 0.08 -4.44
C ALA A 527 -10.73 -0.26 -3.90
N ALA A 528 -11.19 0.49 -2.90
CA ALA A 528 -12.60 0.53 -2.56
C ALA A 528 -13.33 1.21 -3.71
N VAL A 529 -14.24 0.49 -4.34
CA VAL A 529 -15.07 1.03 -5.41
C VAL A 529 -16.47 1.25 -4.86
N ALA A 530 -17.19 2.20 -5.44
CA ALA A 530 -18.59 2.41 -5.10
C ALA A 530 -19.41 1.15 -5.45
N ASP A 531 -20.59 1.05 -4.86
CA ASP A 531 -21.55 -0.02 -5.07
C ASP A 531 -21.81 -0.27 -6.57
N LEU A 532 -21.41 -1.46 -7.06
CA LEU A 532 -21.54 -1.86 -8.45
C LEU A 532 -22.85 -2.61 -8.72
N ASN A 533 -23.44 -3.30 -7.73
CA ASN A 533 -24.64 -4.13 -7.92
C ASN A 533 -25.95 -3.50 -7.43
N GLY A 534 -25.90 -2.33 -6.78
CA GLY A 534 -27.06 -1.61 -6.27
C GLY A 534 -27.56 -2.08 -4.91
N ASP A 535 -26.78 -2.83 -4.14
CA ASP A 535 -27.18 -3.36 -2.82
C ASP A 535 -26.84 -2.43 -1.63
N HIS A 536 -26.34 -1.23 -1.93
CA HIS A 536 -25.90 -0.21 -0.98
C HIS A 536 -24.73 -0.64 -0.11
N VAL A 537 -23.89 -1.55 -0.59
CA VAL A 537 -22.63 -1.97 0.02
C VAL A 537 -21.48 -1.63 -0.94
N LYS A 538 -20.41 -1.00 -0.45
CA LYS A 538 -19.23 -0.75 -1.29
C LYS A 538 -18.51 -2.06 -1.64
N ASP A 539 -17.92 -2.09 -2.82
CA ASP A 539 -17.22 -3.24 -3.36
C ASP A 539 -15.68 -3.03 -3.34
N LEU A 540 -14.93 -4.08 -3.67
CA LEU A 540 -13.48 -4.05 -3.73
C LEU A 540 -12.96 -4.50 -5.10
N ALA A 541 -12.08 -3.70 -5.68
CA ALA A 541 -11.26 -4.08 -6.82
C ALA A 541 -9.83 -4.40 -6.39
N VAL A 542 -9.30 -5.52 -6.86
CA VAL A 542 -7.94 -6.01 -6.55
C VAL A 542 -7.14 -6.19 -7.83
N GLY A 543 -6.00 -5.52 -7.91
CA GLY A 543 -5.07 -5.61 -9.04
C GLY A 543 -4.06 -6.74 -8.90
N ALA A 544 -3.81 -7.45 -10.00
CA ALA A 544 -2.74 -8.43 -10.17
C ALA A 544 -1.97 -8.11 -11.48
N PRO A 545 -1.19 -7.01 -11.51
CA PRO A 545 -0.62 -6.48 -12.74
C PRO A 545 0.41 -7.40 -13.41
N LEU A 546 0.99 -8.37 -12.69
CA LEU A 546 1.97 -9.28 -13.29
C LEU A 546 1.37 -10.59 -13.82
N GLU A 547 0.07 -10.78 -13.65
CA GLU A 547 -0.62 -12.00 -14.07
C GLU A 547 -0.61 -12.15 -15.60
N ASP A 548 -0.81 -13.38 -16.07
CA ASP A 548 -0.89 -13.71 -17.50
C ASP A 548 0.34 -13.18 -18.29
N GLU A 549 1.54 -13.50 -17.82
CA GLU A 549 2.82 -13.07 -18.41
C GLU A 549 3.02 -11.55 -18.40
N GLN A 550 2.74 -10.90 -17.25
CA GLN A 550 2.82 -9.45 -17.08
C GLN A 550 1.80 -8.63 -17.87
N LYS A 551 0.77 -9.26 -18.44
CA LYS A 551 -0.34 -8.53 -19.07
C LYS A 551 -1.24 -7.88 -18.01
N GLY A 552 -1.50 -8.62 -16.93
CA GLY A 552 -2.23 -8.15 -15.76
C GLY A 552 -3.72 -8.47 -15.77
N ALA A 553 -4.30 -8.48 -14.58
CA ALA A 553 -5.71 -8.74 -14.33
C ALA A 553 -6.26 -7.87 -13.20
N VAL A 554 -7.58 -7.67 -13.20
CA VAL A 554 -8.34 -7.05 -12.10
C VAL A 554 -9.44 -7.99 -11.64
N TYR A 555 -9.59 -8.12 -10.33
CA TYR A 555 -10.63 -8.92 -9.69
C TYR A 555 -11.61 -8.02 -8.99
N ILE A 556 -12.90 -8.26 -9.20
CA ILE A 556 -14.00 -7.54 -8.55
C ILE A 556 -14.62 -8.43 -7.49
N TYR A 557 -14.65 -7.97 -6.25
CA TYR A 557 -15.29 -8.62 -5.12
C TYR A 557 -16.45 -7.77 -4.66
N LEU A 558 -17.65 -8.33 -4.70
CA LEU A 558 -18.81 -7.66 -4.12
C LEU A 558 -18.68 -7.56 -2.59
N GLY A 559 -19.21 -6.48 -2.04
CA GLY A 559 -19.27 -6.22 -0.62
C GLY A 559 -20.08 -7.26 0.14
N ASN A 560 -19.78 -7.39 1.42
CA ASN A 560 -20.53 -8.23 2.35
C ASN A 560 -20.56 -7.56 3.73
N ARG A 561 -21.75 -7.21 4.22
CA ARG A 561 -21.91 -6.51 5.51
C ARG A 561 -21.34 -7.27 6.71
N GLU A 562 -21.34 -8.60 6.66
CA GLU A 562 -20.83 -9.41 7.75
C GLU A 562 -19.31 -9.52 7.65
N HIS A 563 -18.77 -9.82 6.47
CA HIS A 563 -17.37 -10.23 6.27
C HIS A 563 -16.48 -9.20 5.55
N GLY A 564 -16.95 -7.99 5.28
CA GLY A 564 -16.22 -7.02 4.46
C GLY A 564 -16.57 -7.20 2.98
N ILE A 565 -16.12 -8.32 2.42
CA ILE A 565 -16.31 -8.68 1.00
C ILE A 565 -16.69 -10.16 0.89
N ARG A 566 -17.20 -10.57 -0.27
CA ARG A 566 -17.41 -12.00 -0.58
C ARG A 566 -16.06 -12.70 -0.75
N SER A 567 -15.95 -13.96 -0.34
CA SER A 567 -14.69 -14.73 -0.42
C SER A 567 -14.30 -15.13 -1.85
N LYS A 568 -15.27 -15.19 -2.77
CA LYS A 568 -15.06 -15.45 -4.19
C LYS A 568 -15.30 -14.16 -4.98
N TYR A 569 -14.42 -13.87 -5.94
CA TYR A 569 -14.63 -12.76 -6.86
C TYR A 569 -15.89 -12.96 -7.70
N SER A 570 -16.55 -11.85 -8.02
CA SER A 570 -17.72 -11.80 -8.90
C SER A 570 -17.31 -11.62 -10.36
N GLN A 571 -16.17 -10.97 -10.62
CA GLN A 571 -15.58 -10.85 -11.95
C GLN A 571 -14.06 -10.98 -11.90
N ARG A 572 -13.49 -11.61 -12.92
CA ARG A 572 -12.07 -11.51 -13.26
C ARG A 572 -11.93 -10.91 -14.65
N ILE A 573 -11.25 -9.78 -14.74
CA ILE A 573 -11.05 -9.02 -15.97
C ILE A 573 -9.58 -9.16 -16.37
N VAL A 574 -9.34 -9.87 -17.47
CA VAL A 574 -7.98 -10.07 -18.02
C VAL A 574 -7.66 -9.06 -19.09
N ALA A 575 -6.44 -8.53 -19.06
CA ALA A 575 -5.97 -7.56 -20.06
C ALA A 575 -6.14 -8.08 -21.50
N SER A 576 -5.84 -9.35 -21.74
CA SER A 576 -5.91 -9.98 -23.06
C SER A 576 -7.30 -10.00 -23.70
N SER A 577 -8.36 -9.92 -22.88
CA SER A 577 -9.75 -9.82 -23.36
C SER A 577 -10.11 -8.41 -23.84
N LEU A 578 -9.42 -7.39 -23.33
CA LEU A 578 -9.65 -5.97 -23.65
C LEU A 578 -8.73 -5.50 -24.78
N ASP A 579 -7.47 -5.92 -24.73
CA ASP A 579 -6.43 -5.58 -25.69
C ASP A 579 -5.22 -6.48 -25.49
N THR A 580 -4.76 -7.12 -26.57
CA THR A 580 -3.60 -8.02 -26.51
C THR A 580 -2.27 -7.29 -26.27
N GLN A 581 -2.22 -5.97 -26.43
CA GLN A 581 -1.01 -5.14 -26.28
C GLN A 581 -0.85 -4.50 -24.89
N LEU A 582 -1.80 -4.73 -23.98
CA LEU A 582 -1.72 -4.23 -22.61
C LEU A 582 -0.68 -4.98 -21.79
N GLN A 583 -0.03 -4.22 -20.92
CA GLN A 583 0.93 -4.70 -19.95
C GLN A 583 0.65 -4.03 -18.61
N HIS A 584 0.85 -4.77 -17.52
CA HIS A 584 0.62 -4.31 -16.15
C HIS A 584 -0.78 -3.76 -15.90
N PHE A 585 -1.80 -4.31 -16.56
CA PHE A 585 -3.20 -3.94 -16.32
C PHE A 585 -3.59 -4.22 -14.87
N GLY A 586 -4.20 -3.25 -14.19
CA GLY A 586 -4.46 -3.32 -12.75
C GLY A 586 -3.35 -2.72 -11.88
N LEU A 587 -2.39 -2.01 -12.49
CA LEU A 587 -1.34 -1.27 -11.78
C LEU A 587 -1.91 -0.14 -10.90
N ALA A 588 -2.99 0.49 -11.35
CA ALA A 588 -3.75 1.49 -10.60
C ALA A 588 -5.24 1.29 -10.85
N ILE A 589 -6.08 1.51 -9.85
CA ILE A 589 -7.52 1.33 -9.96
C ILE A 589 -8.20 2.43 -9.16
N ASP A 590 -9.24 3.05 -9.71
CA ASP A 590 -10.14 3.93 -8.99
C ASP A 590 -11.56 3.84 -9.58
N GLY A 591 -12.59 3.92 -8.75
CA GLY A 591 -13.97 3.59 -9.16
C GLY A 591 -15.01 4.13 -8.19
N VAL A 592 -15.01 5.44 -7.97
CA VAL A 592 -15.81 6.11 -6.94
C VAL A 592 -16.98 6.92 -7.51
N MET A 593 -17.07 7.09 -8.82
CA MET A 593 -18.10 7.92 -9.45
C MET A 593 -18.53 7.46 -10.85
N ASP A 594 -19.71 7.91 -11.24
CA ASP A 594 -20.26 7.84 -12.60
C ASP A 594 -19.58 8.90 -13.50
N LEU A 595 -18.70 8.50 -14.41
CA LEU A 595 -18.06 9.37 -15.41
C LEU A 595 -18.87 9.46 -16.71
N GLY A 596 -19.59 8.39 -17.07
CA GLY A 596 -20.42 8.26 -18.27
C GLY A 596 -21.75 9.04 -18.23
N GLN A 597 -22.13 9.53 -17.06
CA GLN A 597 -23.38 10.22 -16.74
C GLN A 597 -24.64 9.37 -16.96
N ASP A 598 -24.53 8.04 -16.96
CA ASP A 598 -25.63 7.09 -17.11
C ASP A 598 -26.18 6.61 -15.76
N GLY A 599 -25.69 7.17 -14.65
CA GLY A 599 -26.12 6.82 -13.29
C GLY A 599 -25.48 5.55 -12.75
N LEU A 600 -24.54 4.95 -13.49
CA LEU A 600 -23.80 3.76 -13.08
C LEU A 600 -22.35 4.12 -12.74
N ILE A 601 -21.72 3.33 -11.87
CA ILE A 601 -20.34 3.56 -11.45
C ILE A 601 -19.40 3.10 -12.56
N ASP A 602 -18.39 3.91 -12.88
CA ASP A 602 -17.34 3.52 -13.81
C ASP A 602 -16.05 3.19 -13.06
N ILE A 603 -15.23 2.31 -13.64
CA ILE A 603 -13.94 1.90 -13.06
C ILE A 603 -12.81 2.33 -14.00
N ALA A 604 -11.94 3.20 -13.53
CA ALA A 604 -10.71 3.59 -14.22
C ALA A 604 -9.58 2.63 -13.81
N VAL A 605 -8.93 2.01 -14.78
CA VAL A 605 -7.83 1.06 -14.57
C VAL A 605 -6.59 1.50 -15.34
N GLY A 606 -5.49 1.69 -14.61
CA GLY A 606 -4.17 1.97 -15.16
C GLY A 606 -3.46 0.69 -15.63
N ALA A 607 -2.79 0.82 -16.77
CA ALA A 607 -1.86 -0.12 -17.35
C ALA A 607 -0.62 0.66 -17.84
N GLN A 608 0.46 -0.03 -18.19
CA GLN A 608 1.65 0.66 -18.68
C GLN A 608 1.39 1.34 -20.04
N GLY A 609 1.34 2.67 -20.03
CA GLY A 609 1.11 3.52 -21.19
C GLY A 609 -0.36 3.68 -21.59
N THR A 610 -1.30 3.13 -20.83
CA THR A 610 -2.74 3.19 -21.15
C THR A 610 -3.57 3.27 -19.89
N VAL A 611 -4.67 4.03 -19.93
CA VAL A 611 -5.74 3.96 -18.93
C VAL A 611 -7.01 3.52 -19.62
N LEU A 612 -7.70 2.55 -19.03
CA LEU A 612 -9.00 2.08 -19.51
C LEU A 612 -10.09 2.57 -18.57
N LEU A 613 -11.18 3.06 -19.14
CA LEU A 613 -12.42 3.31 -18.41
C LEU A 613 -13.40 2.18 -18.75
N LEU A 614 -13.72 1.38 -17.75
CA LEU A 614 -14.65 0.28 -17.82
C LEU A 614 -16.00 0.76 -17.29
N ARG A 615 -17.02 0.73 -18.15
CA ARG A 615 -18.39 1.07 -17.74
C ARG A 615 -19.07 -0.12 -17.11
N THR A 616 -20.04 0.12 -16.24
CA THR A 616 -20.89 -0.94 -15.70
C THR A 616 -22.22 -1.03 -16.45
N ARG A 617 -22.89 -2.17 -16.31
CA ARG A 617 -24.20 -2.46 -16.89
C ARG A 617 -25.26 -2.47 -15.79
N PRO A 618 -26.51 -2.09 -16.09
CA PRO A 618 -27.60 -2.16 -15.12
C PRO A 618 -27.75 -3.56 -14.53
N VAL A 619 -27.89 -3.68 -13.21
CA VAL A 619 -28.13 -4.95 -12.53
C VAL A 619 -29.61 -5.07 -12.17
N VAL A 620 -30.19 -6.23 -12.50
CA VAL A 620 -31.62 -6.47 -12.40
C VAL A 620 -31.90 -7.74 -11.61
N SER A 621 -32.66 -7.59 -10.53
CA SER A 621 -33.19 -8.69 -9.75
C SER A 621 -34.44 -9.27 -10.40
N VAL A 622 -34.43 -10.59 -10.62
CA VAL A 622 -35.57 -11.32 -11.16
C VAL A 622 -36.05 -12.38 -10.17
N SER A 623 -37.36 -12.45 -9.98
CA SER A 623 -38.01 -13.54 -9.26
C SER A 623 -39.08 -14.20 -10.13
N ALA A 624 -39.22 -15.52 -10.00
CA ALA A 624 -40.21 -16.28 -10.75
C ALA A 624 -41.22 -16.95 -9.82
N LYS A 625 -42.48 -17.00 -10.26
CA LYS A 625 -43.57 -17.71 -9.60
C LYS A 625 -44.26 -18.64 -10.60
N LEU A 626 -44.40 -19.89 -10.21
CA LEU A 626 -45.15 -20.90 -10.96
C LEU A 626 -46.57 -21.03 -10.40
N SER A 627 -47.53 -21.31 -11.26
CA SER A 627 -48.92 -21.56 -10.88
C SER A 627 -49.62 -22.44 -11.91
N PHE A 628 -50.59 -23.24 -11.47
CA PHE A 628 -51.40 -24.06 -12.36
C PHE A 628 -52.76 -23.44 -12.65
N SER A 629 -53.27 -23.66 -13.85
CA SER A 629 -54.62 -23.31 -14.25
C SER A 629 -55.24 -24.46 -15.06
N PRO A 630 -56.21 -25.21 -14.51
CA PRO A 630 -56.74 -25.14 -13.14
C PRO A 630 -55.72 -25.54 -12.06
N SER A 631 -55.98 -25.19 -10.79
CA SER A 631 -55.08 -25.49 -9.66
C SER A 631 -55.09 -26.95 -9.22
N GLU A 632 -56.05 -27.74 -9.69
CA GLU A 632 -56.23 -29.15 -9.33
C GLU A 632 -56.50 -29.98 -10.59
N ILE A 633 -56.04 -31.22 -10.58
CA ILE A 633 -56.25 -32.17 -11.68
C ILE A 633 -57.54 -32.95 -11.44
N SER A 634 -58.53 -32.77 -12.33
CA SER A 634 -59.74 -33.60 -12.27
C SER A 634 -59.44 -35.06 -12.60
N LEU A 635 -59.82 -35.97 -11.71
CA LEU A 635 -59.61 -37.41 -11.87
C LEU A 635 -60.44 -38.03 -13.00
N ASN A 636 -61.49 -37.33 -13.47
CA ASN A 636 -62.34 -37.79 -14.57
C ASN A 636 -61.59 -37.88 -15.92
N HIS A 637 -60.38 -37.30 -16.00
CA HIS A 637 -59.55 -37.35 -17.20
C HIS A 637 -58.79 -38.67 -17.39
N PHE A 638 -58.68 -39.51 -16.36
CA PHE A 638 -57.87 -40.72 -16.41
C PHE A 638 -58.73 -41.99 -16.50
N ASP A 639 -58.50 -42.81 -17.52
CA ASP A 639 -59.13 -44.11 -17.71
C ASP A 639 -58.06 -45.16 -18.07
N CYS A 640 -57.83 -46.10 -17.15
CA CYS A 640 -56.87 -47.19 -17.32
C CYS A 640 -57.49 -48.48 -17.87
N LEU A 641 -58.80 -48.50 -18.18
CA LEU A 641 -59.50 -49.68 -18.69
C LEU A 641 -59.48 -49.77 -20.22
N GLY A 642 -59.21 -48.66 -20.92
CA GLY A 642 -59.10 -48.60 -22.38
C GLY A 642 -57.73 -49.01 -22.92
N SER A 643 -57.69 -49.66 -24.09
CA SER A 643 -56.47 -50.15 -24.75
C SER A 643 -55.66 -49.07 -25.50
N SER A 644 -55.96 -47.78 -25.31
CA SER A 644 -55.34 -46.68 -26.05
C SER A 644 -54.34 -45.91 -25.20
N GLU A 645 -53.08 -45.86 -25.65
CA GLU A 645 -51.97 -45.11 -25.04
C GLU A 645 -52.02 -43.58 -25.29
N ASN A 646 -53.22 -43.01 -25.30
CA ASN A 646 -53.44 -41.62 -25.70
C ASN A 646 -52.89 -40.63 -24.67
N VAL A 647 -52.37 -39.50 -25.14
CA VAL A 647 -51.85 -38.38 -24.33
C VAL A 647 -52.83 -37.21 -24.42
N ILE A 648 -53.19 -36.63 -23.27
CA ILE A 648 -54.22 -35.59 -23.14
C ILE A 648 -53.66 -34.32 -22.49
N PRO A 649 -54.06 -33.11 -22.95
CA PRO A 649 -53.74 -31.86 -22.27
C PRO A 649 -54.56 -31.75 -20.99
N ILE A 650 -53.92 -31.56 -19.82
CA ILE A 650 -54.62 -31.52 -18.53
C ILE A 650 -54.76 -30.09 -17.99
N PHE A 651 -53.66 -29.34 -17.94
CA PHE A 651 -53.62 -28.00 -17.35
C PHE A 651 -52.57 -27.11 -18.04
N TYR A 652 -52.67 -25.81 -17.78
CA TYR A 652 -51.64 -24.85 -18.13
C TYR A 652 -50.73 -24.58 -16.93
N LEU A 653 -49.43 -24.70 -17.14
CA LEU A 653 -48.42 -24.17 -16.24
C LEU A 653 -48.16 -22.71 -16.61
N ARG A 654 -48.50 -21.79 -15.70
CA ARG A 654 -48.26 -20.36 -15.84
C ARG A 654 -47.02 -19.97 -15.06
N THR A 655 -46.00 -19.51 -15.77
CA THR A 655 -44.76 -18.95 -15.22
C THR A 655 -44.81 -17.44 -15.30
N CYS A 656 -44.75 -16.75 -14.17
CA CYS A 656 -44.71 -15.30 -14.11
C CYS A 656 -43.37 -14.83 -13.51
N PHE A 657 -42.78 -13.82 -14.13
CA PHE A 657 -41.54 -13.18 -13.71
C PHE A 657 -41.85 -11.77 -13.20
N SER A 658 -41.19 -11.37 -12.13
CA SER A 658 -41.13 -9.99 -11.64
C SER A 658 -39.70 -9.51 -11.75
N MET A 659 -39.52 -8.32 -12.33
CA MET A 659 -38.23 -7.71 -12.61
C MET A 659 -38.12 -6.35 -11.91
N ALA A 660 -36.99 -6.09 -11.26
CA ALA A 660 -36.66 -4.80 -10.65
C ALA A 660 -35.19 -4.46 -10.86
N GLU A 661 -34.89 -3.22 -11.25
CA GLU A 661 -33.52 -2.74 -11.40
C GLU A 661 -32.95 -2.29 -10.05
N ASP A 662 -31.82 -2.85 -9.66
CA ASP A 662 -31.15 -2.56 -8.39
C ASP A 662 -30.28 -1.29 -8.50
N THR A 663 -29.59 -1.11 -9.62
CA THR A 663 -28.63 -0.01 -9.86
C THR A 663 -29.25 1.34 -10.23
N LYS A 664 -30.54 1.39 -10.57
CA LYS A 664 -31.31 2.62 -10.90
C LYS A 664 -30.64 3.55 -11.93
N SER A 665 -30.17 3.00 -13.04
CA SER A 665 -29.57 3.71 -14.16
C SER A 665 -30.48 4.82 -14.72
N LYS A 666 -29.86 5.90 -15.18
CA LYS A 666 -30.55 7.01 -15.83
C LYS A 666 -31.08 6.58 -17.19
N GLY A 667 -32.40 6.58 -17.31
CA GLY A 667 -33.09 6.17 -18.55
C GLY A 667 -33.62 4.74 -18.51
N GLY A 668 -33.40 4.01 -17.40
CA GLY A 668 -33.93 2.68 -17.10
C GLY A 668 -33.44 1.58 -18.04
N VAL A 669 -33.83 0.35 -17.74
CA VAL A 669 -33.55 -0.81 -18.60
C VAL A 669 -34.39 -0.74 -19.88
N ARG A 670 -33.80 -0.26 -20.99
CA ARG A 670 -34.52 -0.05 -22.27
C ARG A 670 -34.64 -1.29 -23.15
N SER A 671 -33.74 -2.26 -23.01
CA SER A 671 -33.64 -3.42 -23.92
C SER A 671 -34.26 -4.71 -23.38
N GLY A 672 -34.84 -4.67 -22.17
CA GLY A 672 -35.32 -5.87 -21.47
C GLY A 672 -34.20 -6.84 -21.09
N LEU A 673 -34.55 -8.02 -20.56
CA LEU A 673 -33.63 -9.06 -20.15
C LEU A 673 -33.97 -10.41 -20.80
N ASN A 674 -33.02 -10.95 -21.58
CA ASN A 674 -33.16 -12.28 -22.20
C ASN A 674 -32.75 -13.39 -21.23
N LEU A 675 -33.70 -14.27 -20.89
CA LEU A 675 -33.49 -15.40 -20.01
C LEU A 675 -33.68 -16.73 -20.77
N SER A 676 -32.81 -17.69 -20.47
CA SER A 676 -33.01 -19.10 -20.77
C SER A 676 -33.71 -19.74 -19.57
N LEU A 677 -34.88 -20.32 -19.78
CA LEU A 677 -35.61 -21.07 -18.76
C LEU A 677 -35.58 -22.56 -19.04
N GLU A 678 -35.40 -23.35 -18.00
CA GLU A 678 -35.49 -24.80 -17.98
C GLU A 678 -36.62 -25.20 -17.03
N LEU A 679 -37.70 -25.74 -17.59
CA LEU A 679 -38.81 -26.31 -16.84
C LEU A 679 -38.67 -27.83 -16.81
N ARG A 680 -38.81 -28.42 -15.63
CA ARG A 680 -38.79 -29.87 -15.43
C ARG A 680 -40.11 -30.32 -14.81
N ALA A 681 -40.83 -31.17 -15.54
CA ALA A 681 -42.05 -31.81 -15.10
C ALA A 681 -41.75 -33.01 -14.19
N ASP A 682 -42.61 -33.21 -13.18
CA ASP A 682 -42.55 -34.28 -12.17
C ASP A 682 -41.13 -34.48 -11.63
N ALA A 683 -40.51 -33.38 -11.19
CA ALA A 683 -39.06 -33.25 -11.05
C ALA A 683 -38.41 -34.21 -10.01
N VAL A 684 -39.22 -34.82 -9.13
CA VAL A 684 -38.76 -35.78 -8.10
C VAL A 684 -38.73 -37.22 -8.63
N ARG A 685 -39.57 -37.56 -9.61
CA ARG A 685 -39.77 -38.94 -10.05
C ARG A 685 -38.84 -39.30 -11.21
N GLU A 686 -38.41 -40.57 -11.25
CA GLU A 686 -37.67 -41.11 -12.40
C GLU A 686 -38.60 -41.20 -13.62
N ASP A 687 -39.74 -41.88 -13.46
CA ASP A 687 -40.82 -41.96 -14.45
C ASP A 687 -41.79 -40.78 -14.29
N SER A 688 -41.69 -39.80 -15.21
CA SER A 688 -42.54 -38.60 -15.19
C SER A 688 -43.97 -38.93 -15.60
N ARG A 689 -44.94 -38.39 -14.85
CA ARG A 689 -46.37 -38.44 -15.20
C ARG A 689 -46.79 -37.33 -16.16
N ALA A 690 -45.96 -36.30 -16.34
CA ALA A 690 -46.29 -35.10 -17.09
C ALA A 690 -45.20 -34.75 -18.13
N PHE A 691 -45.64 -34.21 -19.27
CA PHE A 691 -44.78 -33.88 -20.41
C PHE A 691 -45.18 -32.56 -21.06
N PHE A 692 -44.24 -31.93 -21.77
CA PHE A 692 -44.48 -30.67 -22.49
C PHE A 692 -44.80 -30.87 -23.98
N ASN A 693 -44.61 -32.07 -24.52
CA ASN A 693 -44.94 -32.42 -25.89
C ASN A 693 -45.95 -33.58 -25.93
N LYS A 694 -46.97 -33.47 -26.77
CA LYS A 694 -47.99 -34.49 -26.96
C LYS A 694 -47.46 -35.74 -27.67
N GLU A 695 -46.53 -35.57 -28.62
CA GLU A 695 -46.00 -36.65 -29.46
C GLU A 695 -44.79 -37.35 -28.84
N ASP A 696 -44.21 -36.75 -27.79
CA ASP A 696 -43.00 -37.24 -27.13
C ASP A 696 -43.20 -37.36 -25.61
N LYS A 697 -43.49 -38.58 -25.14
CA LYS A 697 -43.64 -38.94 -23.72
C LYS A 697 -42.30 -38.88 -22.96
N THR A 698 -41.18 -38.58 -23.61
CA THR A 698 -39.89 -38.36 -22.94
C THR A 698 -39.62 -36.87 -22.68
N SER A 699 -40.48 -35.98 -23.20
CA SER A 699 -40.39 -34.51 -23.05
C SER A 699 -40.74 -34.05 -21.63
N ARG A 700 -39.95 -34.49 -20.65
CA ARG A 700 -40.03 -34.10 -19.23
C ARG A 700 -39.38 -32.76 -18.93
N SER A 701 -38.52 -32.27 -19.82
CA SER A 701 -37.88 -30.96 -19.72
C SER A 701 -38.25 -30.09 -20.92
N LEU A 702 -38.39 -28.79 -20.67
CA LEU A 702 -38.63 -27.78 -21.68
C LEU A 702 -37.66 -26.63 -21.46
N VAL A 703 -36.80 -26.39 -22.45
CA VAL A 703 -35.94 -25.22 -22.51
C VAL A 703 -36.57 -24.19 -23.43
N LYS A 704 -36.66 -22.93 -22.98
CA LYS A 704 -37.22 -21.83 -23.77
C LYS A 704 -36.46 -20.54 -23.50
N SER A 705 -36.37 -19.67 -24.50
CA SER A 705 -35.88 -18.31 -24.32
C SER A 705 -37.06 -17.35 -24.12
N VAL A 706 -36.96 -16.46 -23.13
CA VAL A 706 -37.96 -15.43 -22.86
C VAL A 706 -37.29 -14.07 -22.75
N LEU A 707 -37.89 -13.06 -23.37
CA LEU A 707 -37.50 -11.66 -23.23
C LEU A 707 -38.41 -11.02 -22.17
N LEU A 708 -37.82 -10.53 -21.08
CA LEU A 708 -38.48 -9.74 -20.06
C LEU A 708 -38.35 -8.26 -20.40
N ASP A 709 -39.37 -7.67 -21.00
CA ASP A 709 -39.43 -6.27 -21.45
C ASP A 709 -40.27 -5.37 -20.54
N SER A 710 -40.89 -5.93 -19.50
CA SER A 710 -41.73 -5.23 -18.53
C SER A 710 -41.45 -5.69 -17.11
N GLU A 711 -41.90 -4.91 -16.11
CA GLU A 711 -41.78 -5.27 -14.69
C GLU A 711 -42.42 -6.63 -14.36
N PHE A 712 -43.44 -7.04 -15.14
CA PHE A 712 -44.17 -8.28 -14.91
C PHE A 712 -44.55 -8.99 -16.22
N SER A 713 -43.95 -10.15 -16.47
CA SER A 713 -44.21 -10.96 -17.68
C SER A 713 -44.64 -12.38 -17.33
N CYS A 714 -45.71 -12.88 -17.94
CA CYS A 714 -46.19 -14.26 -17.73
C CYS A 714 -46.27 -15.06 -19.04
N TYR A 715 -45.92 -16.34 -18.96
CA TYR A 715 -46.00 -17.29 -20.06
C TYR A 715 -46.75 -18.53 -19.63
N ASN A 716 -47.67 -19.01 -20.47
CA ASN A 716 -48.40 -20.24 -20.24
C ASN A 716 -47.80 -21.37 -21.09
N GLN A 717 -47.71 -22.56 -20.52
CA GLN A 717 -47.30 -23.78 -21.19
C GLN A 717 -48.33 -24.87 -20.97
N THR A 718 -48.75 -25.53 -22.04
CA THR A 718 -49.65 -26.67 -21.96
C THR A 718 -48.90 -27.89 -21.45
N VAL A 719 -49.45 -28.55 -20.44
CA VAL A 719 -48.90 -29.80 -19.89
C VAL A 719 -49.80 -30.96 -20.28
N TYR A 720 -49.16 -32.04 -20.70
CA TYR A 720 -49.79 -33.27 -21.13
C TYR A 720 -49.53 -34.40 -20.14
N MET A 721 -50.49 -35.29 -19.97
CA MET A 721 -50.33 -36.53 -19.19
C MET A 721 -50.85 -37.74 -19.99
N PRO A 722 -50.39 -38.96 -19.71
CA PRO A 722 -51.00 -40.17 -20.23
C PRO A 722 -52.46 -40.28 -19.78
N SER A 723 -53.31 -40.87 -20.63
CA SER A 723 -54.69 -41.23 -20.29
C SER A 723 -54.81 -42.22 -19.12
N CYS A 724 -53.73 -42.93 -18.77
CA CYS A 724 -53.65 -43.77 -17.58
C CYS A 724 -52.42 -43.41 -16.73
N VAL A 725 -52.64 -42.99 -15.48
CA VAL A 725 -51.60 -42.65 -14.50
C VAL A 725 -51.74 -43.55 -13.28
N LYS A 726 -50.66 -44.26 -12.89
CA LYS A 726 -50.69 -45.21 -11.76
C LYS A 726 -50.78 -44.53 -10.39
N ASP A 727 -50.06 -43.42 -10.19
CA ASP A 727 -50.08 -42.66 -8.94
C ASP A 727 -50.82 -41.34 -9.14
N MET A 728 -52.06 -41.30 -8.63
CA MET A 728 -52.95 -40.13 -8.61
C MET A 728 -53.01 -39.45 -7.24
N VAL A 729 -52.23 -39.93 -6.25
CA VAL A 729 -52.26 -39.42 -4.88
C VAL A 729 -51.15 -38.40 -4.64
N SER A 730 -49.94 -38.68 -5.12
CA SER A 730 -48.80 -37.76 -4.90
C SER A 730 -48.93 -36.50 -5.78
N PRO A 731 -48.62 -35.30 -5.26
CA PRO A 731 -48.63 -34.07 -6.04
C PRO A 731 -47.61 -34.13 -7.19
N VAL A 732 -47.79 -33.30 -8.22
CA VAL A 732 -46.93 -33.28 -9.41
C VAL A 732 -46.03 -32.06 -9.33
N LEU A 733 -44.77 -32.27 -8.93
CA LEU A 733 -43.84 -31.16 -8.72
C LEU A 733 -43.27 -30.65 -10.05
N PHE A 734 -43.39 -29.35 -10.31
CA PHE A 734 -42.68 -28.67 -11.39
C PHE A 734 -41.55 -27.81 -10.84
N ARG A 735 -40.37 -27.92 -11.47
CA ARG A 735 -39.20 -27.10 -11.18
C ARG A 735 -38.89 -26.19 -12.35
N LEU A 736 -38.68 -24.91 -12.06
CA LEU A 736 -38.12 -23.93 -12.97
C LEU A 736 -36.72 -23.60 -12.49
N ASN A 737 -35.76 -23.63 -13.41
CA ASN A 737 -34.48 -22.94 -13.30
C ASN A 737 -34.39 -21.91 -14.43
N PHE A 738 -33.79 -20.75 -14.20
CA PHE A 738 -33.51 -19.80 -15.27
C PHE A 738 -32.14 -19.16 -15.11
N SER A 739 -31.53 -18.79 -16.24
CA SER A 739 -30.26 -18.08 -16.29
C SER A 739 -30.30 -17.04 -17.39
N GLN A 740 -29.42 -16.03 -17.32
CA GLN A 740 -29.22 -15.12 -18.43
C GLN A 740 -28.42 -15.81 -19.54
N PHE A 741 -28.69 -15.43 -20.79
CA PHE A 741 -27.91 -15.89 -21.94
C PHE A 741 -26.64 -15.04 -22.07
N ASP A 742 -25.47 -15.68 -22.11
CA ASP A 742 -24.22 -14.99 -22.40
C ASP A 742 -24.14 -14.63 -23.89
N HIS A 743 -23.79 -13.38 -24.17
CA HIS A 743 -23.61 -12.76 -25.49
C HIS A 743 -24.86 -12.26 -26.23
N GLN A 744 -25.10 -10.95 -26.14
CA GLN A 744 -25.48 -10.14 -27.29
C GLN A 744 -24.81 -8.74 -27.22
N PRO A 745 -24.23 -8.22 -28.33
CA PRO A 745 -23.23 -7.14 -28.27
C PRO A 745 -23.77 -5.71 -28.38
N ASP A 746 -25.07 -5.49 -28.55
CA ASP A 746 -25.60 -4.17 -28.92
C ASP A 746 -26.48 -3.54 -27.83
N SER A 747 -25.96 -2.47 -27.21
CA SER A 747 -26.64 -1.44 -26.40
C SER A 747 -27.49 -1.86 -25.18
N SER A 748 -27.02 -1.47 -23.99
CA SER A 748 -27.67 -1.55 -22.66
C SER A 748 -28.44 -2.84 -22.37
N ASN A 749 -27.78 -3.99 -22.51
CA ASN A 749 -28.27 -5.24 -21.97
C ASN A 749 -28.02 -5.25 -20.46
N ALA A 750 -29.10 -5.16 -19.67
CA ALA A 750 -29.05 -5.36 -18.24
C ALA A 750 -28.51 -6.76 -17.90
N ILE A 751 -27.95 -6.92 -16.72
CA ILE A 751 -27.39 -8.17 -16.21
C ILE A 751 -28.25 -8.69 -15.07
N LEU A 752 -28.55 -9.99 -15.09
CA LEU A 752 -29.26 -10.67 -14.03
C LEU A 752 -28.41 -10.61 -12.75
N ASN A 753 -28.99 -10.09 -11.67
CA ASN A 753 -28.32 -10.05 -10.38
C ASN A 753 -27.96 -11.48 -9.94
N ILE A 754 -26.70 -11.68 -9.53
CA ILE A 754 -26.19 -12.97 -9.03
C ILE A 754 -26.96 -13.47 -7.80
N ASP A 755 -27.60 -12.56 -7.06
CA ASP A 755 -28.42 -12.87 -5.88
C ASP A 755 -29.89 -13.13 -6.22
N SER A 756 -30.27 -13.10 -7.51
CA SER A 756 -31.62 -13.41 -7.97
C SER A 756 -32.02 -14.84 -7.61
N LYS A 757 -33.28 -15.03 -7.21
CA LYS A 757 -33.85 -16.37 -6.99
C LYS A 757 -34.15 -17.03 -8.34
N THR A 758 -33.14 -17.69 -8.90
CA THR A 758 -33.18 -18.33 -10.22
C THR A 758 -33.96 -19.64 -10.28
N THR A 759 -34.51 -20.09 -9.14
CA THR A 759 -35.28 -21.34 -9.06
C THR A 759 -36.67 -21.10 -8.47
N ALA A 760 -37.65 -21.82 -8.99
CA ALA A 760 -39.02 -21.83 -8.47
C ALA A 760 -39.63 -23.24 -8.54
N LEU A 761 -40.52 -23.53 -7.60
CA LEU A 761 -41.21 -24.81 -7.47
C LEU A 761 -42.71 -24.59 -7.30
N VAL A 762 -43.52 -25.52 -7.80
CA VAL A 762 -44.97 -25.60 -7.56
C VAL A 762 -45.42 -27.05 -7.55
N GLU A 763 -46.41 -27.36 -6.72
CA GLU A 763 -46.95 -28.69 -6.45
C GLU A 763 -48.43 -28.81 -6.81
#